data_AF-A0A537RBN1-F1
#
_entry.id   AF-A0A537RBN1-F1
#
_cell.length_a   1.000
_cell.length_b   1.000
_cell.length_c   1.000
_cell.angle_alpha   90.00
_cell.angle_beta   90.00
_cell.angle_gamma   90.00
#
_symmetry.space_group_name_H-M   'P 1'
#
loop_
_entity.id
_entity.type
_entity.pdbx_description
1 polymer ?
#
loop_
_entity_poly.entity_id
_entity_poly.type
_entity_poly.pdbx_seq_one_letter_code
_entity_poly.pdbx_strand_id
1 'polypeptide(L)'
;MEAKTVEASAAHRPRLEDDPLVRGLGRYAADAPMPEQAQAYFVRSPHAFADIRSIDTTAAKAVPGVVDVLTAAEMAGVGSVSQHPPLAGRGGAKLIVPHRPALAAKTVRHVGEAVAVVIAETVTAAQDAAELVAIDYQERTPVVDLREAVHEGAPQVWPEAPGNIAVDWPGLAADPDANARDVDRIIASAKYVARVSLVHQRIMVQSMEPRGATASYDPANDSYFLRCGSQSARTLRDGLAPILGVPNQRLRVVTEDVGGAFGLKTGPYPEYLAILVAARKTGRPVHWMSNRAEAFLSDNHARDAFSEVELALDERGKFLALRVRHLGNMGAYIGAVGANIQTANLTRCLPGMYDIARIDISSRCVFTNTTPTAPYRGAGRPEANYILERVVDEAARVTGIDPVKLRRRNFIKPSAMPYKTAVGTTIDSGDFAAVLDKALALADYDGFKQRRRAAAKRGKYYGLGISCMLEHAGGVPLEGTALTFPGGETLILGLNVQSTGQGHASVFTPLLAERLGIRPEQIVHRHGDSAMEVAGYASVGSRSAMTVSHAMIKTVEAMLAKGRAIAATVLEAAESDIEYRNGRFNVVGTDRAISLFDLAARAKEMKKRSAKRNRRRPRYQNQRGDAAYFCQRLPHCRGGDRSGERRACARRLYRGRRLRQAAQPHDHRGPNPRRHRAGGRASRAGAGGVRYIGRAAHHRLVHGLRDAARR
;
A
#
# COMPACT_ATOMS: atom_id res chain seq x y z
N MET A 1 28.11 -15.03 16.42
CA MET A 1 27.30 -14.55 17.56
C MET A 1 25.97 -15.27 17.53
N GLU A 2 25.66 -16.05 18.56
CA GLU A 2 24.30 -16.55 18.75
C GLU A 2 23.42 -15.43 19.29
N ALA A 3 22.53 -14.89 18.47
CA ALA A 3 21.49 -14.00 18.95
C ALA A 3 20.44 -14.83 19.72
N LYS A 4 20.72 -15.12 21.00
CA LYS A 4 19.71 -15.62 21.95
C LYS A 4 18.52 -14.69 21.83
N THR A 5 17.41 -15.21 21.30
CA THR A 5 16.17 -14.45 21.19
C THR A 5 15.63 -14.33 22.60
N VAL A 6 15.94 -13.22 23.25
CA VAL A 6 15.49 -12.95 24.62
C VAL A 6 13.98 -13.06 24.63
N GLU A 7 13.43 -13.91 25.51
CA GLU A 7 12.00 -13.96 25.78
C GLU A 7 11.58 -12.74 26.63
N ALA A 8 11.90 -11.55 26.13
CA ALA A 8 11.20 -10.34 26.47
C ALA A 8 9.75 -10.58 26.05
N SER A 9 8.93 -11.03 27.01
CA SER A 9 7.56 -11.44 26.72
C SER A 9 6.85 -10.28 26.04
N ALA A 10 6.53 -10.47 24.77
CA ALA A 10 5.96 -9.42 23.95
C ALA A 10 4.50 -9.26 24.40
N ALA A 11 4.30 -8.55 25.50
CA ALA A 11 3.02 -8.47 26.17
C ALA A 11 2.04 -7.66 25.31
N HIS A 12 0.81 -8.14 25.19
CA HIS A 12 -0.26 -7.39 24.52
C HIS A 12 -0.54 -6.10 25.31
N ARG A 13 -0.14 -4.96 24.75
CA ARG A 13 -0.47 -3.61 25.25
C ARG A 13 -1.51 -2.97 24.33
N PRO A 14 -2.41 -2.11 24.84
CA PRO A 14 -3.21 -1.21 23.99
C PRO A 14 -2.30 -0.37 23.09
N ARG A 15 -2.80 0.07 21.94
CA ARG A 15 -2.02 0.90 21.02
C ARG A 15 -1.99 2.34 21.54
N LEU A 16 -0.85 3.02 21.39
CA LEU A 16 -0.69 4.43 21.76
C LEU A 16 -1.67 5.34 21.00
N GLU A 17 -2.07 4.92 19.79
CA GLU A 17 -3.09 5.60 18.99
C GLU A 17 -4.55 5.24 19.36
N ASP A 18 -4.84 4.33 20.31
CA ASP A 18 -6.22 3.88 20.56
C ASP A 18 -7.12 4.93 21.27
N ASP A 19 -6.64 5.60 22.33
CA ASP A 19 -7.49 6.50 23.15
C ASP A 19 -8.23 7.59 22.35
N PRO A 20 -7.56 8.42 21.51
CA PRO A 20 -8.29 9.42 20.73
C PRO A 20 -9.23 8.77 19.72
N LEU A 21 -8.84 7.67 19.08
CA LEU A 21 -9.64 7.02 18.04
C LEU A 21 -10.92 6.38 18.58
N VAL A 22 -10.89 5.75 19.76
CA VAL A 22 -12.10 5.14 20.36
C VAL A 22 -13.02 6.16 21.02
N ARG A 23 -12.54 7.38 21.29
CA ARG A 23 -13.29 8.48 21.91
C ARG A 23 -13.88 9.48 20.91
N GLY A 24 -13.68 9.28 19.60
CA GLY A 24 -14.12 10.21 18.57
C GLY A 24 -13.28 11.49 18.50
N LEU A 25 -12.03 11.45 18.98
CA LEU A 25 -11.06 12.55 18.99
C LEU A 25 -9.96 12.38 17.92
N GLY A 26 -10.08 11.36 17.05
CA GLY A 26 -9.28 11.23 15.84
C GLY A 26 -9.60 12.36 14.84
N ARG A 27 -8.67 12.65 13.93
CA ARG A 27 -8.75 13.77 12.98
C ARG A 27 -8.50 13.29 11.56
N TYR A 28 -9.56 12.90 10.86
CA TYR A 28 -9.55 12.47 9.46
C TYR A 28 -9.66 13.66 8.49
N ALA A 29 -9.66 13.41 7.18
CA ALA A 29 -9.61 14.48 6.18
C ALA A 29 -10.73 15.54 6.29
N ALA A 30 -11.93 15.13 6.73
CA ALA A 30 -13.13 15.97 6.84
C ALA A 30 -13.24 16.76 8.17
N ASP A 31 -12.59 16.32 9.25
CA ASP A 31 -12.96 16.73 10.63
C ASP A 31 -12.40 18.09 11.09
N ALA A 32 -11.68 18.78 10.20
CA ALA A 32 -11.05 20.07 10.49
C ALA A 32 -11.39 21.11 9.42
N PRO A 33 -12.66 21.56 9.32
CA PRO A 33 -13.06 22.55 8.32
C PRO A 33 -12.23 23.83 8.42
N MET A 34 -11.93 24.44 7.27
CA MET A 34 -11.30 25.76 7.21
C MET A 34 -12.37 26.87 7.21
N PRO A 35 -12.07 28.07 7.73
CA PRO A 35 -12.93 29.24 7.55
C PRO A 35 -13.29 29.44 6.08
N GLU A 36 -14.55 29.84 5.82
CA GLU A 36 -15.07 30.20 4.48
C GLU A 36 -14.97 29.10 3.40
N GLN A 37 -14.65 27.85 3.78
CA GLN A 37 -14.40 26.78 2.81
C GLN A 37 -15.59 26.50 1.89
N ALA A 38 -15.34 26.50 0.59
CA ALA A 38 -16.28 26.03 -0.41
C ALA A 38 -16.24 24.48 -0.51
N GLN A 39 -17.33 23.90 -0.98
CA GLN A 39 -17.47 22.47 -1.28
C GLN A 39 -17.31 22.25 -2.79
N ALA A 40 -16.62 21.19 -3.17
CA ALA A 40 -16.42 20.79 -4.56
C ALA A 40 -17.13 19.48 -4.89
N TYR A 41 -17.74 19.42 -6.08
CA TYR A 41 -18.37 18.22 -6.63
C TYR A 41 -17.94 18.02 -8.09
N PHE A 42 -17.63 16.78 -8.48
CA PHE A 42 -17.09 16.47 -9.80
C PHE A 42 -18.17 15.94 -10.75
N VAL A 43 -18.33 16.62 -11.88
CA VAL A 43 -19.11 16.11 -13.02
C VAL A 43 -18.27 15.05 -13.72
N ARG A 44 -18.82 13.85 -13.88
CA ARG A 44 -18.09 12.66 -14.33
C ARG A 44 -18.77 12.01 -15.52
N SER A 45 -17.97 11.43 -16.40
CA SER A 45 -18.49 10.79 -17.61
C SER A 45 -19.35 9.57 -17.28
N PRO A 46 -20.55 9.46 -17.87
CA PRO A 46 -21.33 8.22 -17.88
C PRO A 46 -20.83 7.22 -18.93
N HIS A 47 -20.01 7.65 -19.90
CA HIS A 47 -19.57 6.85 -21.04
C HIS A 47 -18.23 6.14 -20.79
N ALA A 48 -18.07 4.93 -21.31
CA ALA A 48 -16.80 4.21 -21.27
C ALA A 48 -15.79 4.73 -22.32
N PHE A 49 -16.26 5.21 -23.47
CA PHE A 49 -15.44 5.87 -24.48
C PHE A 49 -16.31 6.87 -25.26
N ALA A 50 -15.95 8.14 -25.25
CA ALA A 50 -16.62 9.17 -26.06
C ALA A 50 -15.68 10.34 -26.32
N ASP A 51 -15.83 11.01 -27.46
CA ASP A 51 -15.23 12.33 -27.67
C ASP A 51 -16.18 13.42 -27.14
N ILE A 52 -15.63 14.45 -26.52
CA ILE A 52 -16.37 15.61 -25.99
C ILE A 52 -16.44 16.65 -27.11
N ARG A 53 -17.66 17.05 -27.48
CA ARG A 53 -17.88 18.10 -28.51
C ARG A 53 -18.00 19.48 -27.88
N SER A 54 -18.75 19.59 -26.78
CA SER A 54 -18.93 20.83 -26.02
C SER A 54 -19.23 20.56 -24.55
N ILE A 55 -18.96 21.55 -23.70
CA ILE A 55 -19.32 21.60 -22.28
C ILE A 55 -19.93 22.98 -22.05
N ASP A 56 -21.21 23.05 -21.67
CA ASP A 56 -21.84 24.27 -21.17
C ASP A 56 -21.89 24.25 -19.63
N THR A 57 -21.54 25.38 -19.03
CA THR A 57 -21.57 25.60 -17.58
C THR A 57 -22.48 26.76 -17.18
N THR A 58 -23.22 27.35 -18.13
CA THR A 58 -24.00 28.58 -17.95
C THR A 58 -25.13 28.38 -16.93
N ALA A 59 -25.93 27.32 -17.08
CA ALA A 59 -27.00 26.99 -16.14
C ALA A 59 -26.46 26.65 -14.74
N ALA A 60 -25.40 25.83 -14.67
CA ALA A 60 -24.72 25.50 -13.42
C ALA A 60 -24.18 26.73 -12.67
N LYS A 61 -23.59 27.71 -13.38
CA LYS A 61 -23.07 28.97 -12.80
C LYS A 61 -24.16 29.92 -12.33
N ALA A 62 -25.42 29.72 -12.73
CA ALA A 62 -26.56 30.53 -12.29
C ALA A 62 -27.23 30.02 -11.00
N VAL A 63 -26.82 28.85 -10.48
CA VAL A 63 -27.39 28.28 -9.25
C VAL A 63 -26.95 29.08 -8.01
N PRO A 64 -27.89 29.50 -7.12
CA PRO A 64 -27.55 30.21 -5.90
C PRO A 64 -26.53 29.47 -5.03
N GLY A 65 -25.48 30.19 -4.60
CA GLY A 65 -24.40 29.63 -3.81
C GLY A 65 -23.32 28.90 -4.61
N VAL A 66 -23.39 28.83 -5.94
CA VAL A 66 -22.23 28.44 -6.76
C VAL A 66 -21.22 29.59 -6.80
N VAL A 67 -19.95 29.24 -6.58
CA VAL A 67 -18.80 30.16 -6.62
C VAL A 67 -18.15 30.12 -8.00
N ASP A 68 -17.98 28.94 -8.58
CA ASP A 68 -17.43 28.75 -9.93
C ASP A 68 -17.71 27.33 -10.46
N VAL A 69 -17.55 27.13 -11.77
CA VAL A 69 -17.52 25.80 -12.41
C VAL A 69 -16.33 25.75 -13.36
N LEU A 70 -15.35 24.91 -13.01
CA LEU A 70 -14.09 24.76 -13.71
C LEU A 70 -14.13 23.56 -14.67
N THR A 71 -13.47 23.71 -15.80
CA THR A 71 -13.34 22.69 -16.86
C THR A 71 -11.86 22.37 -17.09
N ALA A 72 -11.56 21.58 -18.12
CA ALA A 72 -10.17 21.40 -18.58
C ALA A 72 -9.48 22.70 -19.03
N ALA A 73 -10.22 23.77 -19.37
CA ALA A 73 -9.64 25.07 -19.74
C ALA A 73 -8.86 25.69 -18.57
N GLU A 74 -9.40 25.61 -17.35
CA GLU A 74 -8.72 26.06 -16.12
C GLU A 74 -7.50 25.22 -15.74
N MET A 75 -7.35 24.01 -16.30
CA MET A 75 -6.21 23.12 -16.03
C MET A 75 -4.99 23.44 -16.91
N ALA A 76 -4.97 24.59 -17.59
CA ALA A 76 -3.84 25.05 -18.39
C ALA A 76 -2.54 25.10 -17.56
N GLY A 77 -1.48 24.46 -18.05
CA GLY A 77 -0.20 24.31 -17.35
C GLY A 77 -0.13 23.16 -16.35
N VAL A 78 -1.24 22.48 -16.04
CA VAL A 78 -1.23 21.25 -15.23
C VAL A 78 -0.76 20.07 -16.09
N GLY A 79 0.23 19.34 -15.60
CA GLY A 79 0.83 18.19 -16.26
C GLY A 79 -0.01 16.90 -16.19
N SER A 80 0.59 15.78 -16.61
CA SER A 80 -0.05 14.45 -16.51
C SER A 80 -0.10 13.94 -15.06
N VAL A 81 -1.28 13.50 -14.63
CA VAL A 81 -1.50 12.72 -13.41
C VAL A 81 -0.82 11.34 -13.49
N SER A 82 -0.65 10.80 -14.69
CA SER A 82 -0.02 9.50 -14.92
C SER A 82 1.50 9.60 -14.84
N GLN A 83 2.03 9.27 -13.67
CA GLN A 83 3.46 9.16 -13.37
C GLN A 83 3.88 7.69 -13.22
N HIS A 84 4.91 7.27 -13.96
CA HIS A 84 5.48 5.92 -13.83
C HIS A 84 7.01 5.95 -13.96
N PRO A 85 7.77 5.23 -13.11
CA PRO A 85 9.21 5.07 -13.30
C PRO A 85 9.54 4.41 -14.64
N PRO A 86 10.70 4.68 -15.26
CA PRO A 86 11.10 4.03 -16.51
C PRO A 86 11.01 2.49 -16.42
N LEU A 87 10.42 1.90 -17.46
CA LEU A 87 10.29 0.46 -17.63
C LEU A 87 10.57 0.17 -19.11
N ALA A 88 11.58 -0.66 -19.37
CA ALA A 88 11.96 -1.10 -20.71
C ALA A 88 11.33 -2.46 -21.01
N GLY A 89 10.64 -2.55 -22.14
CA GLY A 89 10.11 -3.78 -22.71
C GLY A 89 11.11 -4.50 -23.62
N ARG A 90 10.57 -5.41 -24.43
CA ARG A 90 11.32 -6.15 -25.45
C ARG A 90 12.05 -5.19 -26.40
N GLY A 91 13.29 -5.52 -26.78
CA GLY A 91 14.13 -4.66 -27.62
C GLY A 91 14.47 -3.29 -27.04
N GLY A 92 14.23 -3.04 -25.74
CA GLY A 92 14.41 -1.72 -25.14
C GLY A 92 13.23 -0.76 -25.37
N ALA A 93 12.10 -1.23 -25.89
CA ALA A 93 10.90 -0.42 -26.09
C ALA A 93 10.49 0.31 -24.80
N LYS A 94 10.18 1.61 -24.89
CA LYS A 94 9.76 2.41 -23.74
C LYS A 94 8.31 2.10 -23.39
N LEU A 95 7.99 2.01 -22.09
CA LEU A 95 6.61 2.07 -21.62
C LEU A 95 5.92 3.34 -22.14
N ILE A 96 4.79 3.16 -22.81
CA ILE A 96 3.94 4.25 -23.28
C ILE A 96 3.09 4.74 -22.11
N VAL A 97 3.08 6.07 -21.87
CA VAL A 97 2.43 6.72 -20.73
C VAL A 97 1.61 7.92 -21.23
N PRO A 98 0.37 7.70 -21.68
CA PRO A 98 -0.49 8.77 -22.18
C PRO A 98 -0.74 9.85 -21.12
N HIS A 99 -0.94 11.08 -21.57
CA HIS A 99 -1.28 12.19 -20.68
C HIS A 99 -2.65 11.94 -20.02
N ARG A 100 -2.67 11.77 -18.69
CA ARG A 100 -3.90 11.72 -17.88
C ARG A 100 -4.17 13.12 -17.32
N PRO A 101 -5.24 13.81 -17.75
CA PRO A 101 -5.52 15.16 -17.30
C PRO A 101 -6.14 15.17 -15.89
N ALA A 102 -6.23 16.37 -15.29
CA ALA A 102 -7.01 16.59 -14.07
C ALA A 102 -8.54 16.63 -14.35
N LEU A 103 -8.92 17.15 -15.52
CA LEU A 103 -10.29 17.15 -16.07
C LEU A 103 -10.20 16.86 -17.58
N ALA A 104 -11.05 15.99 -18.11
CA ALA A 104 -11.01 15.56 -19.51
C ALA A 104 -11.44 16.67 -20.48
N ALA A 105 -10.61 16.93 -21.50
CA ALA A 105 -10.79 18.06 -22.42
C ALA A 105 -11.44 17.71 -23.77
N LYS A 106 -11.15 16.52 -24.31
CA LYS A 106 -11.47 16.13 -25.71
C LYS A 106 -12.06 14.73 -25.84
N THR A 107 -11.69 13.81 -24.95
CA THR A 107 -12.08 12.41 -25.01
C THR A 107 -12.09 11.85 -23.60
N VAL A 108 -13.19 11.20 -23.23
CA VAL A 108 -13.33 10.38 -22.01
C VAL A 108 -13.08 8.92 -22.37
N ARG A 109 -12.35 8.20 -21.52
CA ARG A 109 -11.88 6.83 -21.76
C ARG A 109 -12.27 5.86 -20.65
N HIS A 110 -12.94 6.30 -19.60
CA HIS A 110 -13.65 5.40 -18.70
C HIS A 110 -14.85 6.08 -18.03
N VAL A 111 -15.87 5.29 -17.69
CA VAL A 111 -16.98 5.74 -16.82
C VAL A 111 -16.37 6.24 -15.51
N GLY A 112 -16.78 7.41 -15.04
CA GLY A 112 -16.23 8.05 -13.84
C GLY A 112 -15.10 9.04 -14.06
N GLU A 113 -14.58 9.17 -15.28
CA GLU A 113 -13.56 10.17 -15.60
C GLU A 113 -14.12 11.58 -15.40
N ALA A 114 -13.40 12.43 -14.67
CA ALA A 114 -13.86 13.78 -14.32
C ALA A 114 -13.75 14.73 -15.53
N VAL A 115 -14.78 15.53 -15.79
CA VAL A 115 -14.87 16.44 -16.94
C VAL A 115 -14.98 17.91 -16.49
N ALA A 116 -15.72 18.16 -15.41
CA ALA A 116 -15.80 19.47 -14.76
C ALA A 116 -15.83 19.32 -13.24
N VAL A 117 -15.57 20.42 -12.51
CA VAL A 117 -15.77 20.50 -11.06
C VAL A 117 -16.55 21.77 -10.72
N VAL A 118 -17.66 21.59 -10.01
CA VAL A 118 -18.48 22.67 -9.45
C VAL A 118 -17.92 23.02 -8.07
N ILE A 119 -17.78 24.31 -7.79
CA ILE A 119 -17.37 24.86 -6.50
C ILE A 119 -18.53 25.70 -5.96
N ALA A 120 -19.07 25.36 -4.79
CA ALA A 120 -20.22 26.04 -4.20
C ALA A 120 -20.08 26.18 -2.67
N GLU A 121 -20.93 26.97 -2.04
CA GLU A 121 -20.91 27.19 -0.59
C GLU A 121 -21.38 25.97 0.21
N THR A 122 -22.23 25.14 -0.39
CA THR A 122 -22.71 23.88 0.21
C THR A 122 -22.52 22.72 -0.75
N VAL A 123 -22.42 21.50 -0.21
CA VAL A 123 -22.31 20.28 -1.02
C VAL A 123 -23.58 20.02 -1.84
N THR A 124 -24.74 20.45 -1.35
CA THR A 124 -26.03 20.35 -2.06
C THR A 124 -26.05 21.29 -3.27
N ALA A 125 -25.70 22.57 -3.10
CA ALA A 125 -25.60 23.51 -4.23
C ALA A 125 -24.56 23.05 -5.28
N ALA A 126 -23.47 22.42 -4.85
CA ALA A 126 -22.48 21.82 -5.76
C ALA A 126 -23.03 20.59 -6.53
N GLN A 127 -23.98 19.85 -5.95
CA GLN A 127 -24.67 18.72 -6.58
C GLN A 127 -25.76 19.19 -7.54
N ASP A 128 -26.65 20.07 -7.09
CA ASP A 128 -27.76 20.61 -7.89
C ASP A 128 -27.25 21.29 -9.17
N ALA A 129 -26.14 22.04 -9.07
CA ALA A 129 -25.49 22.66 -10.22
C ALA A 129 -24.67 21.68 -11.08
N ALA A 130 -24.22 20.54 -10.54
CA ALA A 130 -23.50 19.54 -11.33
C ALA A 130 -24.41 18.83 -12.35
N GLU A 131 -25.67 18.60 -11.99
CA GLU A 131 -26.71 18.09 -12.89
C GLU A 131 -27.09 19.11 -14.00
N LEU A 132 -26.70 20.38 -13.87
CA LEU A 132 -26.91 21.45 -14.85
C LEU A 132 -25.68 21.76 -15.72
N VAL A 133 -24.62 20.94 -15.67
CA VAL A 133 -23.49 21.00 -16.61
C VAL A 133 -23.80 20.12 -17.82
N ALA A 134 -24.24 20.74 -18.91
CA ALA A 134 -24.57 20.04 -20.15
C ALA A 134 -23.30 19.69 -20.94
N ILE A 135 -23.17 18.44 -21.39
CA ILE A 135 -22.00 17.96 -22.13
C ILE A 135 -22.48 17.16 -23.35
N ASP A 136 -22.09 17.59 -24.56
CA ASP A 136 -22.35 16.83 -25.79
C ASP A 136 -21.22 15.80 -26.01
N TYR A 137 -21.59 14.53 -26.03
CA TYR A 137 -20.71 13.39 -26.20
C TYR A 137 -20.97 12.68 -27.53
N GLN A 138 -19.89 12.42 -28.27
CA GLN A 138 -19.89 11.46 -29.38
C GLN A 138 -19.38 10.11 -28.87
N GLU A 139 -20.30 9.18 -28.58
CA GLU A 139 -19.94 7.84 -28.12
C GLU A 139 -19.08 7.07 -29.13
N ARG A 140 -18.20 6.22 -28.60
CA ARG A 140 -17.26 5.37 -29.32
C ARG A 140 -17.34 3.96 -28.77
N THR A 141 -17.13 2.95 -29.60
CA THR A 141 -17.09 1.56 -29.15
C THR A 141 -15.97 1.34 -28.12
N PRO A 142 -16.27 1.04 -26.85
CA PRO A 142 -15.25 0.77 -25.84
C PRO A 142 -14.73 -0.66 -25.97
N VAL A 143 -13.52 -0.92 -25.43
CA VAL A 143 -13.05 -2.28 -25.17
C VAL A 143 -12.69 -2.45 -23.70
N VAL A 144 -13.32 -3.41 -23.02
CA VAL A 144 -13.25 -3.55 -21.55
C VAL A 144 -12.67 -4.88 -21.08
N ASP A 145 -12.80 -5.97 -21.85
CA ASP A 145 -12.06 -7.19 -21.54
C ASP A 145 -10.61 -7.10 -22.03
N LEU A 146 -9.71 -7.50 -21.16
CA LEU A 146 -8.26 -7.48 -21.35
C LEU A 146 -7.76 -8.34 -22.52
N ARG A 147 -8.50 -9.39 -22.86
CA ARG A 147 -8.17 -10.31 -23.97
C ARG A 147 -8.69 -9.74 -25.28
N GLU A 148 -9.93 -9.25 -25.29
CA GLU A 148 -10.53 -8.54 -26.43
C GLU A 148 -9.65 -7.36 -26.87
N ALA A 149 -9.13 -6.58 -25.92
CA ALA A 149 -8.28 -5.41 -26.19
C ALA A 149 -6.96 -5.71 -26.93
N VAL A 150 -6.49 -6.96 -26.99
CA VAL A 150 -5.25 -7.36 -27.70
C VAL A 150 -5.50 -8.17 -28.98
N HIS A 151 -6.74 -8.29 -29.44
CA HIS A 151 -7.05 -8.86 -30.75
C HIS A 151 -6.87 -7.84 -31.88
N GLU A 152 -6.62 -8.34 -33.09
CA GLU A 152 -6.60 -7.52 -34.31
C GLU A 152 -7.99 -6.90 -34.56
N GLY A 153 -8.02 -5.64 -34.98
CA GLY A 153 -9.26 -4.88 -35.16
C GLY A 153 -9.96 -4.41 -33.87
N ALA A 154 -9.41 -4.69 -32.69
CA ALA A 154 -9.98 -4.21 -31.42
C ALA A 154 -9.98 -2.67 -31.32
N PRO A 155 -10.98 -2.04 -30.65
CA PRO A 155 -11.02 -0.59 -30.45
C PRO A 155 -9.73 -0.03 -29.84
N GLN A 156 -9.13 0.95 -30.53
CA GLN A 156 -7.86 1.55 -30.14
C GLN A 156 -8.09 2.69 -29.12
N VAL A 157 -7.70 2.47 -27.86
CA VAL A 157 -7.88 3.41 -26.74
C VAL A 157 -6.94 4.63 -26.86
N TRP A 158 -5.73 4.40 -27.38
CA TRP A 158 -4.66 5.40 -27.55
C TRP A 158 -3.92 5.24 -28.88
N PRO A 159 -3.87 6.25 -29.76
CA PRO A 159 -3.10 6.16 -31.01
C PRO A 159 -1.61 5.88 -30.80
N GLU A 160 -1.04 6.34 -29.67
CA GLU A 160 0.35 6.13 -29.27
C GLU A 160 0.68 4.70 -28.77
N ALA A 161 -0.31 3.82 -28.63
CA ALA A 161 -0.14 2.45 -28.11
C ALA A 161 -0.79 1.37 -29.00
N PRO A 162 -0.24 1.08 -30.19
CA PRO A 162 -0.81 0.14 -31.15
C PRO A 162 -1.17 -1.24 -30.55
N GLY A 163 -2.34 -1.77 -30.91
CA GLY A 163 -2.87 -3.02 -30.34
C GLY A 163 -3.18 -2.92 -28.84
N ASN A 164 -3.45 -1.70 -28.37
CA ASN A 164 -3.59 -1.29 -26.97
C ASN A 164 -2.40 -1.63 -26.05
N ILE A 165 -1.22 -2.00 -26.58
CA ILE A 165 -0.07 -2.43 -25.77
C ILE A 165 0.71 -1.23 -25.23
N ALA A 166 0.70 -1.06 -23.90
CA ALA A 166 1.54 -0.07 -23.21
C ALA A 166 3.01 -0.50 -23.16
N VAL A 167 3.27 -1.80 -22.99
CA VAL A 167 4.58 -2.46 -23.09
C VAL A 167 4.41 -3.99 -23.21
N ASP A 168 5.17 -4.66 -24.10
CA ASP A 168 5.50 -6.09 -23.94
C ASP A 168 6.81 -6.19 -23.15
N TRP A 169 6.75 -6.87 -22.00
CA TRP A 169 7.85 -6.97 -21.08
C TRP A 169 8.35 -8.43 -20.94
N PRO A 170 9.63 -8.72 -21.26
CA PRO A 170 10.11 -10.09 -21.47
C PRO A 170 10.72 -10.75 -20.21
N GLY A 171 10.45 -10.22 -19.01
CA GLY A 171 10.97 -10.77 -17.76
C GLY A 171 12.19 -10.05 -17.17
N LEU A 172 12.87 -10.73 -16.24
CA LEU A 172 14.09 -10.28 -15.56
C LEU A 172 15.34 -11.09 -15.95
N ALA A 173 15.24 -11.97 -16.95
CA ALA A 173 16.38 -12.72 -17.47
C ALA A 173 17.29 -11.81 -18.31
N ALA A 174 18.61 -12.06 -18.28
CA ALA A 174 19.58 -11.26 -19.03
C ALA A 174 19.46 -11.48 -20.55
N ASP A 175 19.27 -12.74 -20.97
CA ASP A 175 18.73 -13.09 -22.29
C ASP A 175 17.37 -13.79 -22.06
N PRO A 176 16.25 -13.08 -22.26
CA PRO A 176 14.92 -13.66 -22.05
C PRO A 176 14.53 -14.67 -23.14
N ASP A 177 15.07 -14.54 -24.36
CA ASP A 177 14.67 -15.36 -25.49
C ASP A 177 15.46 -16.67 -25.54
N ALA A 178 16.72 -16.70 -25.10
CA ALA A 178 17.41 -17.95 -24.76
C ALA A 178 16.74 -18.67 -23.58
N ASN A 179 16.35 -17.94 -22.54
CA ASN A 179 15.62 -18.52 -21.40
C ASN A 179 14.25 -19.09 -21.82
N ALA A 180 13.52 -18.42 -22.73
CA ALA A 180 12.29 -18.95 -23.30
C ALA A 180 12.55 -20.24 -24.10
N ARG A 181 13.54 -20.25 -25.01
CA ARG A 181 13.96 -21.44 -25.78
C ARG A 181 14.40 -22.60 -24.89
N ASP A 182 15.05 -22.32 -23.75
CA ASP A 182 15.39 -23.32 -22.72
C ASP A 182 14.14 -23.93 -22.09
N VAL A 183 13.17 -23.09 -21.71
CA VAL A 183 11.91 -23.54 -21.12
C VAL A 183 11.05 -24.33 -22.12
N ASP A 184 11.07 -24.00 -23.41
CA ASP A 184 10.42 -24.82 -24.46
C ASP A 184 10.99 -26.24 -24.50
N ARG A 185 12.32 -26.38 -24.56
CA ARG A 185 12.97 -27.71 -24.59
C ARG A 185 12.69 -28.51 -23.32
N ILE A 186 12.59 -27.85 -22.16
CA ILE A 186 12.23 -28.50 -20.88
C ILE A 186 10.75 -28.92 -20.87
N ILE A 187 9.82 -28.06 -21.30
CA ILE A 187 8.39 -28.37 -21.34
C ILE A 187 8.09 -29.51 -22.33
N ALA A 188 8.75 -29.52 -23.49
CA ALA A 188 8.57 -30.56 -24.51
C ALA A 188 9.13 -31.94 -24.12
N SER A 189 10.11 -32.00 -23.20
CA SER A 189 10.75 -33.25 -22.73
C SER A 189 10.33 -33.70 -21.33
N ALA A 190 9.55 -32.89 -20.60
CA ALA A 190 9.12 -33.19 -19.24
C ALA A 190 8.13 -34.37 -19.18
N LYS A 191 8.28 -35.22 -18.15
CA LYS A 191 7.40 -36.39 -17.94
C LYS A 191 5.96 -35.97 -17.59
N TYR A 192 5.79 -34.83 -16.93
CA TYR A 192 4.49 -34.22 -16.64
C TYR A 192 4.56 -32.71 -16.88
N VAL A 193 3.48 -32.14 -17.42
CA VAL A 193 3.29 -30.69 -17.50
C VAL A 193 1.92 -30.34 -16.94
N ALA A 194 1.89 -29.56 -15.86
CA ALA A 194 0.67 -29.01 -15.27
C ALA A 194 0.34 -27.67 -15.92
N ARG A 195 -0.95 -27.42 -16.23
CA ARG A 195 -1.39 -26.23 -16.97
C ARG A 195 -2.61 -25.58 -16.32
N VAL A 196 -2.60 -24.26 -16.18
CA VAL A 196 -3.74 -23.47 -15.70
C VAL A 196 -3.84 -22.12 -16.44
N SER A 197 -5.04 -21.74 -16.85
CA SER A 197 -5.37 -20.39 -17.32
C SER A 197 -6.30 -19.72 -16.30
N LEU A 198 -5.97 -18.50 -15.87
CA LEU A 198 -6.50 -17.89 -14.65
C LEU A 198 -6.83 -16.40 -14.84
N VAL A 199 -8.07 -16.01 -14.51
CA VAL A 199 -8.50 -14.61 -14.41
C VAL A 199 -8.24 -14.09 -12.99
N HIS A 200 -7.40 -13.07 -12.88
CA HIS A 200 -7.22 -12.26 -11.69
C HIS A 200 -8.32 -11.22 -11.60
N GLN A 201 -9.46 -11.60 -11.02
CA GLN A 201 -10.64 -10.75 -10.91
C GLN A 201 -10.30 -9.35 -10.39
N ARG A 202 -10.75 -8.34 -11.14
CA ARG A 202 -10.61 -6.92 -10.81
C ARG A 202 -11.30 -6.60 -9.47
N ILE A 203 -10.64 -5.82 -8.63
CA ILE A 203 -11.18 -5.37 -7.33
C ILE A 203 -10.81 -3.91 -7.05
N MET A 204 -11.70 -3.20 -6.38
CA MET A 204 -11.43 -1.89 -5.78
C MET A 204 -10.72 -2.04 -4.42
N VAL A 205 -10.24 -0.93 -3.85
CA VAL A 205 -9.57 -0.92 -2.54
C VAL A 205 -10.55 -0.81 -1.35
N GLN A 206 -11.61 -0.02 -1.51
CA GLN A 206 -12.69 0.17 -0.52
C GLN A 206 -12.22 0.47 0.92
N SER A 207 -11.35 1.48 1.09
CA SER A 207 -11.06 2.01 2.44
C SER A 207 -12.32 2.61 3.06
N MET A 208 -12.50 2.47 4.38
CA MET A 208 -13.71 2.91 5.08
C MET A 208 -13.90 4.41 4.99
N GLU A 209 -12.84 5.18 5.24
CA GLU A 209 -12.72 6.57 4.78
C GLU A 209 -12.46 6.56 3.25
N PRO A 210 -13.29 7.20 2.43
CA PRO A 210 -13.04 7.40 0.98
C PRO A 210 -11.78 8.24 0.70
N ARG A 211 -11.58 8.68 -0.55
CA ARG A 211 -10.64 9.77 -0.87
C ARG A 211 -11.29 11.12 -0.58
N GLY A 212 -10.49 12.10 -0.20
CA GLY A 212 -10.94 13.46 0.07
C GLY A 212 -9.80 14.35 0.55
N ALA A 213 -9.98 15.66 0.41
CA ALA A 213 -8.97 16.66 0.69
C ALA A 213 -9.58 18.06 0.89
N THR A 214 -8.88 18.92 1.64
CA THR A 214 -9.09 20.37 1.62
C THR A 214 -7.85 21.04 1.07
N ALA A 215 -8.00 21.78 -0.03
CA ALA A 215 -6.96 22.64 -0.59
C ALA A 215 -7.16 24.10 -0.17
N SER A 216 -6.08 24.86 -0.07
CA SER A 216 -6.11 26.32 0.01
C SER A 216 -4.87 26.93 -0.64
N TYR A 217 -4.93 28.22 -0.96
CA TYR A 217 -3.85 28.98 -1.57
C TYR A 217 -3.62 30.29 -0.81
N ASP A 218 -2.36 30.60 -0.52
CA ASP A 218 -1.89 31.81 0.12
C ASP A 218 -1.26 32.71 -0.95
N PRO A 219 -1.91 33.83 -1.35
CA PRO A 219 -1.37 34.75 -2.34
C PRO A 219 -0.18 35.57 -1.84
N ALA A 220 -0.02 35.76 -0.53
CA ALA A 220 1.07 36.56 0.04
C ALA A 220 2.41 35.79 0.05
N ASN A 221 2.36 34.46 0.19
CA ASN A 221 3.51 33.56 0.09
C ASN A 221 3.57 32.76 -1.23
N ASP A 222 2.68 33.05 -2.19
CA ASP A 222 2.55 32.35 -3.48
C ASP A 222 2.45 30.81 -3.32
N SER A 223 1.84 30.34 -2.23
CA SER A 223 1.97 28.94 -1.77
C SER A 223 0.63 28.21 -1.64
N TYR A 224 0.67 26.90 -1.85
CA TYR A 224 -0.48 26.00 -1.77
C TYR A 224 -0.41 25.13 -0.52
N PHE A 225 -1.58 24.81 0.02
CA PHE A 225 -1.76 23.85 1.10
C PHE A 225 -2.77 22.75 0.68
N LEU A 226 -2.54 21.52 1.13
CA LEU A 226 -3.45 20.40 0.94
C LEU A 226 -3.50 19.51 2.19
N ARG A 227 -4.62 19.49 2.94
CA ARG A 227 -4.88 18.42 3.92
C ARG A 227 -5.58 17.27 3.23
N CYS A 228 -5.06 16.06 3.33
CA CYS A 228 -5.69 14.85 2.76
C CYS A 228 -5.22 13.57 3.44
N GLY A 229 -6.02 12.51 3.36
CA GLY A 229 -5.61 11.16 3.78
C GLY A 229 -4.59 10.58 2.79
N SER A 230 -3.36 10.29 3.24
CA SER A 230 -2.26 9.79 2.40
C SER A 230 -1.43 8.68 3.08
N GLN A 231 -0.52 8.04 2.33
CA GLN A 231 0.47 7.09 2.85
C GLN A 231 1.87 7.69 3.10
N SER A 232 2.06 8.96 2.73
CA SER A 232 3.10 9.88 3.21
C SER A 232 2.85 11.26 2.58
N ALA A 233 2.68 12.29 3.41
CA ALA A 233 2.43 13.64 2.95
C ALA A 233 3.55 14.18 2.05
N ARG A 234 4.82 13.89 2.39
CA ARG A 234 5.98 14.24 1.56
C ARG A 234 5.95 13.54 0.21
N THR A 235 5.74 12.22 0.17
CA THR A 235 5.71 11.48 -1.11
C THR A 235 4.55 11.92 -1.99
N LEU A 236 3.41 12.29 -1.42
CA LEU A 236 2.29 12.84 -2.17
C LEU A 236 2.59 14.27 -2.68
N ARG A 237 3.20 15.14 -1.87
CA ARG A 237 3.68 16.46 -2.31
C ARG A 237 4.66 16.34 -3.47
N ASP A 238 5.71 15.55 -3.29
CA ASP A 238 6.81 15.38 -4.25
C ASP A 238 6.30 14.76 -5.57
N GLY A 239 5.13 14.12 -5.57
CA GLY A 239 4.39 13.70 -6.76
C GLY A 239 3.46 14.77 -7.35
N LEU A 240 2.74 15.54 -6.52
CA LEU A 240 1.77 16.56 -6.95
C LEU A 240 2.42 17.85 -7.49
N ALA A 241 3.42 18.39 -6.80
CA ALA A 241 3.99 19.71 -7.11
C ALA A 241 4.56 19.81 -8.56
N PRO A 242 5.27 18.79 -9.09
CA PRO A 242 5.68 18.80 -10.50
C PRO A 242 4.52 18.77 -11.50
N ILE A 243 3.36 18.21 -11.13
CA ILE A 243 2.17 18.19 -11.99
C ILE A 243 1.44 19.54 -11.94
N LEU A 244 1.43 20.20 -10.77
CA LEU A 244 0.92 21.57 -10.59
C LEU A 244 1.86 22.64 -11.20
N GLY A 245 3.04 22.25 -11.70
CA GLY A 245 4.02 23.15 -12.30
C GLY A 245 4.80 24.00 -11.29
N VAL A 246 4.90 23.59 -10.02
CA VAL A 246 5.54 24.37 -8.95
C VAL A 246 6.67 23.62 -8.23
N PRO A 247 7.69 24.33 -7.70
CA PRO A 247 8.66 23.74 -6.77
C PRO A 247 8.01 23.17 -5.50
N ASN A 248 8.57 22.09 -4.95
CA ASN A 248 8.07 21.42 -3.74
C ASN A 248 7.93 22.36 -2.52
N GLN A 249 8.70 23.45 -2.45
CA GLN A 249 8.62 24.45 -1.39
C GLN A 249 7.30 25.24 -1.42
N ARG A 250 6.64 25.32 -2.59
CA ARG A 250 5.37 26.02 -2.78
C ARG A 250 4.13 25.16 -2.53
N LEU A 251 4.27 23.89 -2.13
CA LEU A 251 3.15 23.02 -1.74
C LEU A 251 3.41 22.37 -0.39
N ARG A 252 2.55 22.61 0.59
CA ARG A 252 2.55 21.87 1.87
C ARG A 252 1.40 20.87 1.90
N VAL A 253 1.73 19.59 2.05
CA VAL A 253 0.74 18.53 2.28
C VAL A 253 0.72 18.17 3.76
N VAL A 254 -0.48 18.03 4.32
CA VAL A 254 -0.71 17.53 5.67
C VAL A 254 -1.62 16.30 5.64
N THR A 255 -1.29 15.30 6.43
CA THR A 255 -2.06 14.07 6.63
C THR A 255 -2.08 13.76 8.12
N GLU A 256 -3.28 13.65 8.67
CA GLU A 256 -3.51 13.37 10.09
C GLU A 256 -3.90 11.88 10.24
N ASP A 257 -5.03 11.55 10.86
CA ASP A 257 -5.55 10.18 10.83
C ASP A 257 -6.06 9.80 9.43
N VAL A 258 -6.02 8.51 9.11
CA VAL A 258 -6.43 7.97 7.80
C VAL A 258 -7.19 6.67 7.99
N GLY A 259 -8.45 6.63 7.56
CA GLY A 259 -9.39 5.51 7.74
C GLY A 259 -9.16 4.36 6.77
N GLY A 260 -7.91 3.92 6.68
CA GLY A 260 -7.40 2.94 5.72
C GLY A 260 -6.96 3.56 4.39
N ALA A 261 -5.96 2.93 3.77
CA ALA A 261 -5.41 3.36 2.48
C ALA A 261 -4.97 2.18 1.61
N PHE A 262 -4.24 1.20 2.18
CA PHE A 262 -3.91 -0.09 1.56
C PHE A 262 -3.17 -0.05 0.19
N GLY A 263 -2.64 1.11 -0.21
CA GLY A 263 -2.02 1.37 -1.52
C GLY A 263 -2.71 2.50 -2.30
N LEU A 264 -4.05 2.65 -2.15
CA LEU A 264 -4.88 3.64 -2.87
C LEU A 264 -4.36 5.06 -2.70
N LYS A 265 -4.12 5.48 -1.44
CA LYS A 265 -3.79 6.86 -1.06
C LYS A 265 -2.27 7.13 -1.09
N THR A 266 -1.55 6.51 -2.03
CA THR A 266 -0.10 6.68 -2.19
C THR A 266 0.28 7.79 -3.17
N GLY A 267 -0.40 7.85 -4.32
CA GLY A 267 -0.05 8.73 -5.44
C GLY A 267 -1.01 9.93 -5.61
N PRO A 268 -0.69 10.83 -6.56
CA PRO A 268 -1.57 11.92 -6.96
C PRO A 268 -2.86 11.38 -7.62
N TYR A 269 -3.90 12.20 -7.61
CA TYR A 269 -5.19 11.95 -8.25
C TYR A 269 -5.67 13.21 -8.99
N PRO A 270 -6.53 13.06 -10.03
CA PRO A 270 -7.06 14.19 -10.78
C PRO A 270 -7.74 15.24 -9.88
N GLU A 271 -8.54 14.78 -8.92
CA GLU A 271 -9.35 15.64 -8.06
C GLU A 271 -8.49 16.56 -7.17
N TYR A 272 -7.33 16.08 -6.70
CA TYR A 272 -6.44 16.87 -5.85
C TYR A 272 -5.85 18.08 -6.58
N LEU A 273 -5.53 17.93 -7.88
CA LEU A 273 -5.02 19.04 -8.69
C LEU A 273 -6.14 20.02 -9.05
N ALA A 274 -7.32 19.50 -9.40
CA ALA A 274 -8.48 20.34 -9.70
C ALA A 274 -8.88 21.23 -8.52
N ILE A 275 -8.91 20.72 -7.27
CA ILE A 275 -9.20 21.57 -6.10
C ILE A 275 -8.05 22.52 -5.73
N LEU A 276 -6.79 22.19 -6.03
CA LEU A 276 -5.64 23.09 -5.84
C LEU A 276 -5.71 24.29 -6.80
N VAL A 277 -6.07 24.04 -8.06
CA VAL A 277 -6.34 25.10 -9.05
C VAL A 277 -7.58 25.92 -8.64
N ALA A 278 -8.67 25.26 -8.25
CA ALA A 278 -9.89 25.93 -7.81
C ALA A 278 -9.66 26.86 -6.63
N ALA A 279 -8.95 26.42 -5.60
CA ALA A 279 -8.66 27.25 -4.41
C ALA A 279 -7.82 28.51 -4.74
N ARG A 280 -6.95 28.44 -5.76
CA ARG A 280 -6.23 29.61 -6.27
C ARG A 280 -7.10 30.52 -7.14
N LYS A 281 -8.02 29.95 -7.95
CA LYS A 281 -8.92 30.71 -8.83
C LYS A 281 -10.02 31.45 -8.05
N THR A 282 -10.59 30.83 -7.01
CA THR A 282 -11.67 31.42 -6.19
C THR A 282 -11.17 32.20 -4.98
N GLY A 283 -9.90 32.06 -4.59
CA GLY A 283 -9.35 32.65 -3.37
C GLY A 283 -9.85 32.05 -2.06
N ARG A 284 -10.73 31.03 -2.11
CA ARG A 284 -11.32 30.35 -0.95
C ARG A 284 -10.69 28.96 -0.75
N PRO A 285 -10.62 28.43 0.49
CA PRO A 285 -10.34 27.01 0.69
C PRO A 285 -11.41 26.15 0.00
N VAL A 286 -11.01 25.03 -0.60
CA VAL A 286 -11.90 24.12 -1.32
C VAL A 286 -11.80 22.72 -0.72
N HIS A 287 -12.92 22.21 -0.21
CA HIS A 287 -13.05 20.85 0.31
C HIS A 287 -13.75 19.93 -0.70
N TRP A 288 -13.19 18.75 -0.93
CA TRP A 288 -13.86 17.64 -1.62
C TRP A 288 -13.77 16.39 -0.76
N MET A 289 -14.90 15.68 -0.63
CA MET A 289 -14.95 14.37 0.03
C MET A 289 -15.75 13.40 -0.83
N SER A 290 -15.11 12.30 -1.24
CA SER A 290 -15.74 11.37 -2.17
C SER A 290 -16.85 10.56 -1.51
N ASN A 291 -18.00 10.43 -2.17
CA ASN A 291 -19.04 9.51 -1.73
C ASN A 291 -18.70 8.07 -2.15
N ARG A 292 -19.39 7.06 -1.57
CA ARG A 292 -19.02 5.66 -1.85
C ARG A 292 -19.23 5.24 -3.30
N ALA A 293 -20.27 5.73 -3.98
CA ALA A 293 -20.55 5.39 -5.37
C ALA A 293 -19.50 6.04 -6.30
N GLU A 294 -19.18 7.31 -6.07
CA GLU A 294 -18.12 8.02 -6.79
C GLU A 294 -16.76 7.30 -6.65
N ALA A 295 -16.45 6.75 -5.47
CA ALA A 295 -15.24 5.96 -5.24
C ALA A 295 -15.18 4.67 -6.10
N PHE A 296 -16.32 4.01 -6.42
CA PHE A 296 -16.33 2.87 -7.37
C PHE A 296 -15.99 3.26 -8.81
N LEU A 297 -16.11 4.53 -9.16
CA LEU A 297 -15.90 5.05 -10.51
C LEU A 297 -14.50 5.69 -10.67
N SER A 298 -13.98 6.25 -9.58
CA SER A 298 -12.81 7.15 -9.57
C SER A 298 -11.57 6.63 -8.83
N ASP A 299 -11.72 5.72 -7.86
CA ASP A 299 -10.58 5.08 -7.21
C ASP A 299 -9.82 4.22 -8.22
N ASN A 300 -8.48 4.23 -8.17
CA ASN A 300 -7.72 3.30 -9.01
C ASN A 300 -7.99 1.85 -8.54
N HIS A 301 -8.33 0.97 -9.48
CA HIS A 301 -8.64 -0.45 -9.23
C HIS A 301 -7.37 -1.31 -9.22
N ALA A 302 -7.49 -2.63 -9.00
CA ALA A 302 -6.33 -3.52 -8.90
C ALA A 302 -6.63 -4.97 -9.31
N ARG A 303 -5.55 -5.77 -9.39
CA ARG A 303 -5.48 -7.14 -9.94
C ARG A 303 -5.63 -7.11 -11.45
N ASP A 304 -6.84 -7.34 -11.94
CA ASP A 304 -7.28 -7.23 -13.34
C ASP A 304 -6.25 -7.69 -14.36
N ALA A 305 -6.10 -9.01 -14.44
CA ALA A 305 -5.09 -9.66 -15.26
C ALA A 305 -5.54 -11.06 -15.71
N PHE A 306 -4.95 -11.54 -16.80
CA PHE A 306 -5.13 -12.91 -17.28
C PHE A 306 -3.76 -13.60 -17.36
N SER A 307 -3.66 -14.81 -16.81
CA SER A 307 -2.40 -15.55 -16.72
C SER A 307 -2.58 -16.97 -17.22
N GLU A 308 -1.74 -17.38 -18.17
CA GLU A 308 -1.58 -18.78 -18.58
C GLU A 308 -0.25 -19.30 -18.07
N VAL A 309 -0.27 -20.45 -17.40
CA VAL A 309 0.88 -20.97 -16.66
C VAL A 309 1.08 -22.45 -16.88
N GLU A 310 2.33 -22.81 -17.20
CA GLU A 310 2.79 -24.20 -17.34
C GLU A 310 3.89 -24.49 -16.31
N LEU A 311 3.82 -25.65 -15.65
CA LEU A 311 4.88 -26.14 -14.76
C LEU A 311 5.32 -27.53 -15.23
N ALA A 312 6.60 -27.65 -15.62
CA ALA A 312 7.22 -28.88 -16.07
C ALA A 312 7.85 -29.67 -14.91
N LEU A 313 7.65 -30.99 -14.90
CA LEU A 313 8.16 -31.90 -13.87
C LEU A 313 8.80 -33.18 -14.44
N ASP A 314 9.77 -33.73 -13.72
CA ASP A 314 10.33 -35.06 -13.97
C ASP A 314 9.41 -36.20 -13.48
N GLU A 315 9.83 -37.45 -13.70
CA GLU A 315 9.14 -38.65 -13.20
C GLU A 315 8.91 -38.66 -11.67
N ARG A 316 9.74 -37.95 -10.91
CA ARG A 316 9.70 -37.86 -9.44
C ARG A 316 8.96 -36.60 -8.99
N GLY A 317 8.37 -35.79 -9.88
CA GLY A 317 7.69 -34.56 -9.52
C GLY A 317 8.63 -33.46 -8.99
N LYS A 318 9.92 -33.46 -9.38
CA LYS A 318 10.81 -32.30 -9.24
C LYS A 318 10.45 -31.26 -10.29
N PHE A 319 10.28 -30.01 -9.87
CA PHE A 319 10.00 -28.87 -10.75
C PHE A 319 11.25 -28.55 -11.58
N LEU A 320 11.09 -28.50 -12.90
CA LEU A 320 12.16 -28.24 -13.87
C LEU A 320 12.12 -26.80 -14.36
N ALA A 321 10.97 -26.40 -14.92
CA ALA A 321 10.72 -25.06 -15.44
C ALA A 321 9.28 -24.59 -15.17
N LEU A 322 9.13 -23.28 -14.96
CA LEU A 322 7.85 -22.58 -14.90
C LEU A 322 7.76 -21.60 -16.07
N ARG A 323 6.65 -21.62 -16.81
CA ARG A 323 6.31 -20.61 -17.82
C ARG A 323 5.09 -19.83 -17.39
N VAL A 324 5.10 -18.52 -17.65
CA VAL A 324 3.97 -17.61 -17.49
C VAL A 324 3.80 -16.78 -18.78
N ARG A 325 2.56 -16.68 -19.26
CA ARG A 325 2.13 -15.68 -20.25
C ARG A 325 1.06 -14.82 -19.59
N HIS A 326 1.31 -13.53 -19.48
CA HIS A 326 0.51 -12.62 -18.67
C HIS A 326 -0.01 -11.45 -19.51
N LEU A 327 -1.30 -11.16 -19.40
CA LEU A 327 -1.88 -9.87 -19.76
C LEU A 327 -2.20 -9.15 -18.45
N GLY A 328 -1.80 -7.90 -18.32
CA GLY A 328 -2.12 -7.05 -17.17
C GLY A 328 -2.87 -5.79 -17.60
N ASN A 329 -4.09 -5.60 -17.11
CA ASN A 329 -4.91 -4.44 -17.47
C ASN A 329 -4.38 -3.20 -16.76
N MET A 330 -4.10 -2.14 -17.53
CA MET A 330 -3.75 -0.80 -17.03
C MET A 330 -5.01 0.05 -16.75
N GLY A 331 -6.15 -0.30 -17.34
CA GLY A 331 -7.27 0.61 -17.52
C GLY A 331 -6.96 1.66 -18.59
N ALA A 332 -7.62 2.81 -18.53
CA ALA A 332 -7.54 3.85 -19.55
C ALA A 332 -6.23 4.65 -19.53
N TYR A 333 -5.48 4.60 -18.44
CA TYR A 333 -4.24 5.36 -18.23
C TYR A 333 -3.28 4.57 -17.35
N ILE A 334 -1.98 4.86 -17.39
CA ILE A 334 -1.01 4.22 -16.49
C ILE A 334 -1.17 4.78 -15.07
N GLY A 335 -1.66 3.97 -14.13
CA GLY A 335 -1.66 4.32 -12.71
C GLY A 335 -0.25 4.35 -12.11
N ALA A 336 -0.08 5.01 -10.96
CA ALA A 336 1.21 5.14 -10.29
C ALA A 336 1.84 3.76 -10.01
N VAL A 337 3.02 3.50 -10.57
CA VAL A 337 3.71 2.18 -10.62
C VAL A 337 2.89 1.00 -11.20
N GLY A 338 1.78 1.25 -11.91
CA GLY A 338 0.85 0.24 -12.43
C GLY A 338 1.48 -0.83 -13.32
N ALA A 339 2.21 -0.46 -14.37
CA ALA A 339 2.89 -1.44 -15.23
C ALA A 339 3.95 -2.25 -14.45
N ASN A 340 4.63 -1.62 -13.48
CA ASN A 340 5.58 -2.26 -12.57
C ASN A 340 4.92 -3.32 -11.64
N ILE A 341 3.59 -3.30 -11.44
CA ILE A 341 2.85 -4.31 -10.67
C ILE A 341 2.83 -5.64 -11.42
N GLN A 342 2.34 -5.61 -12.67
CA GLN A 342 2.11 -6.78 -13.51
C GLN A 342 3.41 -7.41 -14.04
N THR A 343 4.49 -6.61 -14.09
CA THR A 343 5.81 -7.02 -14.60
C THR A 343 6.78 -7.42 -13.48
N ALA A 344 7.61 -6.48 -13.01
CA ALA A 344 8.74 -6.75 -12.13
C ALA A 344 8.33 -7.15 -10.70
N ASN A 345 7.25 -6.57 -10.13
CA ASN A 345 6.80 -6.94 -8.78
C ASN A 345 6.21 -8.35 -8.71
N LEU A 346 5.40 -8.74 -9.70
CA LEU A 346 4.88 -10.09 -9.88
C LEU A 346 6.03 -11.09 -10.05
N THR A 347 6.91 -10.86 -11.04
CA THR A 347 8.02 -11.76 -11.39
C THR A 347 8.94 -12.09 -10.23
N ARG A 348 9.28 -11.08 -9.40
CA ARG A 348 10.15 -11.24 -8.22
C ARG A 348 9.62 -12.22 -7.16
N CYS A 349 8.36 -12.65 -7.26
CA CYS A 349 7.73 -13.60 -6.35
C CYS A 349 7.37 -14.95 -7.00
N LEU A 350 7.57 -15.14 -8.32
CA LEU A 350 7.28 -16.40 -9.02
C LEU A 350 8.04 -17.65 -8.53
N PRO A 351 9.28 -17.56 -8.00
CA PRO A 351 9.91 -18.72 -7.36
C PRO A 351 9.15 -19.21 -6.11
N GLY A 352 8.41 -18.32 -5.44
CA GLY A 352 7.75 -18.61 -4.17
C GLY A 352 8.72 -19.19 -3.13
N MET A 353 8.44 -20.41 -2.68
CA MET A 353 9.28 -21.17 -1.74
C MET A 353 10.08 -22.29 -2.44
N TYR A 354 10.07 -22.35 -3.77
CA TYR A 354 10.49 -23.52 -4.54
C TYR A 354 11.80 -23.34 -5.30
N ASP A 355 12.53 -24.45 -5.38
CA ASP A 355 13.75 -24.60 -6.16
C ASP A 355 13.37 -24.98 -7.61
N ILE A 356 13.22 -23.97 -8.46
CA ILE A 356 12.83 -24.07 -9.88
C ILE A 356 13.99 -23.53 -10.73
N ALA A 357 14.55 -24.36 -11.61
CA ALA A 357 15.82 -24.07 -12.30
C ALA A 357 15.71 -23.08 -13.48
N ARG A 358 14.51 -22.94 -14.07
CA ARG A 358 14.19 -21.95 -15.12
C ARG A 358 12.80 -21.35 -14.89
N ILE A 359 12.69 -20.04 -15.09
CA ILE A 359 11.41 -19.31 -15.04
C ILE A 359 11.35 -18.39 -16.25
N ASP A 360 10.35 -18.59 -17.11
CA ASP A 360 10.05 -17.81 -18.30
C ASP A 360 8.76 -17.00 -18.06
N ILE A 361 8.81 -15.67 -18.29
CA ILE A 361 7.63 -14.81 -18.28
C ILE A 361 7.69 -13.79 -19.43
N SER A 362 6.58 -13.67 -20.16
CA SER A 362 6.22 -12.45 -20.89
C SER A 362 4.97 -11.85 -20.27
N SER A 363 4.96 -10.53 -20.11
CA SER A 363 3.85 -9.75 -19.58
C SER A 363 3.55 -8.58 -20.51
N ARG A 364 2.39 -8.60 -21.16
CA ARG A 364 1.86 -7.45 -21.90
C ARG A 364 0.99 -6.60 -20.98
N CYS A 365 1.37 -5.33 -20.79
CA CYS A 365 0.51 -4.35 -20.14
C CYS A 365 -0.38 -3.70 -21.20
N VAL A 366 -1.70 -3.68 -20.97
CA VAL A 366 -2.70 -3.34 -21.99
C VAL A 366 -3.64 -2.24 -21.51
N PHE A 367 -4.00 -1.31 -22.37
CA PHE A 367 -5.05 -0.30 -22.11
C PHE A 367 -6.46 -0.86 -22.37
N THR A 368 -7.43 -0.46 -21.54
CA THR A 368 -8.87 -0.74 -21.73
C THR A 368 -9.70 0.46 -21.32
N ASN A 369 -10.97 0.53 -21.74
CA ASN A 369 -11.90 1.60 -21.38
C ASN A 369 -12.48 1.47 -19.96
N THR A 370 -11.59 1.36 -18.97
CA THR A 370 -11.91 1.16 -17.56
C THR A 370 -11.03 2.04 -16.67
N THR A 371 -11.43 2.30 -15.42
CA THR A 371 -10.64 3.12 -14.47
C THR A 371 -9.18 2.62 -14.37
N PRO A 372 -8.16 3.47 -14.22
CA PRO A 372 -6.77 3.00 -14.14
C PRO A 372 -6.50 2.02 -12.99
N THR A 373 -5.54 1.10 -13.19
CA THR A 373 -5.10 0.15 -12.16
C THR A 373 -3.84 0.61 -11.42
N ALA A 374 -3.77 0.36 -10.12
CA ALA A 374 -2.71 0.87 -9.24
C ALA A 374 -2.49 -0.04 -7.99
N PRO A 375 -1.60 0.33 -7.04
CA PRO A 375 -1.30 -0.51 -5.88
C PRO A 375 -2.51 -0.77 -4.98
N TYR A 376 -2.92 -2.03 -4.90
CA TYR A 376 -3.68 -2.56 -3.76
C TYR A 376 -2.89 -3.67 -3.05
N ARG A 377 -2.85 -3.59 -1.72
CA ARG A 377 -2.24 -4.50 -0.73
C ARG A 377 -1.60 -5.76 -1.33
N GLY A 378 -0.27 -5.76 -1.40
CA GLY A 378 0.52 -6.85 -1.97
C GLY A 378 0.99 -6.59 -3.40
N ALA A 379 0.14 -6.03 -4.27
CA ALA A 379 0.46 -5.52 -5.62
C ALA A 379 1.43 -6.41 -6.43
N GLY A 380 0.88 -7.34 -7.23
CA GLY A 380 1.63 -8.33 -8.03
C GLY A 380 2.05 -9.56 -7.23
N ARG A 381 2.26 -9.42 -5.92
CA ARG A 381 2.66 -10.54 -5.03
C ARG A 381 1.53 -11.55 -4.80
N PRO A 382 0.27 -11.15 -4.46
CA PRO A 382 -0.87 -12.06 -4.44
C PRO A 382 -1.08 -12.80 -5.78
N GLU A 383 -0.87 -12.10 -6.89
CA GLU A 383 -1.09 -12.55 -8.25
C GLU A 383 -0.07 -13.65 -8.61
N ALA A 384 1.23 -13.38 -8.46
CA ALA A 384 2.31 -14.36 -8.60
C ALA A 384 2.13 -15.60 -7.71
N ASN A 385 1.85 -15.38 -6.41
CA ASN A 385 1.65 -16.48 -5.48
C ASN A 385 0.39 -17.31 -5.81
N TYR A 386 -0.67 -16.69 -6.34
CA TYR A 386 -1.89 -17.39 -6.76
C TYR A 386 -1.62 -18.32 -7.94
N ILE A 387 -1.04 -17.82 -9.04
CA ILE A 387 -0.82 -18.66 -10.23
C ILE A 387 0.16 -19.80 -9.96
N LEU A 388 1.24 -19.54 -9.21
CA LEU A 388 2.20 -20.55 -8.78
C LEU A 388 1.53 -21.68 -7.99
N GLU A 389 0.75 -21.36 -6.96
CA GLU A 389 0.14 -22.39 -6.12
C GLU A 389 -1.04 -23.09 -6.80
N ARG A 390 -1.72 -22.43 -7.75
CA ARG A 390 -2.73 -23.08 -8.58
C ARG A 390 -2.13 -24.08 -9.55
N VAL A 391 -0.98 -23.79 -10.16
CA VAL A 391 -0.29 -24.77 -11.02
C VAL A 391 0.42 -25.87 -10.20
N VAL A 392 0.88 -25.60 -8.97
CA VAL A 392 1.43 -26.62 -8.05
C VAL A 392 0.35 -27.59 -7.55
N ASP A 393 -0.86 -27.12 -7.25
CA ASP A 393 -2.00 -28.01 -6.96
C ASP A 393 -2.40 -28.85 -8.18
N GLU A 394 -2.33 -28.27 -9.38
CA GLU A 394 -2.58 -29.00 -10.63
C GLU A 394 -1.47 -30.03 -10.92
N ALA A 395 -0.21 -29.72 -10.59
CA ALA A 395 0.90 -30.66 -10.65
C ALA A 395 0.68 -31.87 -9.71
N ALA A 396 0.15 -31.64 -8.51
CA ALA A 396 -0.27 -32.74 -7.62
C ALA A 396 -1.40 -33.59 -8.24
N ARG A 397 -2.32 -32.97 -9.00
CA ARG A 397 -3.39 -33.69 -9.71
C ARG A 397 -2.86 -34.56 -10.85
N VAL A 398 -2.02 -34.02 -11.74
CA VAL A 398 -1.55 -34.77 -12.93
C VAL A 398 -0.45 -35.80 -12.63
N THR A 399 0.32 -35.61 -11.56
CA THR A 399 1.33 -36.60 -11.10
C THR A 399 0.77 -37.66 -10.15
N GLY A 400 -0.43 -37.43 -9.58
CA GLY A 400 -0.97 -38.24 -8.48
C GLY A 400 -0.21 -38.09 -7.15
N ILE A 401 0.82 -37.24 -7.07
CA ILE A 401 1.64 -37.04 -5.87
C ILE A 401 0.86 -36.17 -4.86
N ASP A 402 0.85 -36.60 -3.60
CA ASP A 402 0.26 -35.86 -2.50
C ASP A 402 0.75 -34.38 -2.44
N PRO A 403 -0.15 -33.39 -2.28
CA PRO A 403 0.18 -31.97 -2.40
C PRO A 403 1.05 -31.40 -1.26
N VAL A 404 1.22 -32.11 -0.13
CA VAL A 404 2.24 -31.81 0.89
C VAL A 404 3.59 -32.38 0.45
N LYS A 405 3.61 -33.65 0.02
CA LYS A 405 4.85 -34.33 -0.42
C LYS A 405 5.47 -33.63 -1.63
N LEU A 406 4.66 -33.23 -2.62
CA LEU A 406 5.13 -32.51 -3.81
C LEU A 406 5.76 -31.17 -3.44
N ARG A 407 5.14 -30.41 -2.53
CA ARG A 407 5.68 -29.12 -2.05
C ARG A 407 6.97 -29.31 -1.26
N ARG A 408 7.00 -30.24 -0.28
CA ARG A 408 8.22 -30.56 0.50
C ARG A 408 9.39 -31.02 -0.38
N ARG A 409 9.13 -31.80 -1.44
CA ARG A 409 10.14 -32.25 -2.42
C ARG A 409 10.80 -31.09 -3.17
N ASN A 410 10.08 -29.99 -3.36
CA ASN A 410 10.50 -28.86 -4.19
C ASN A 410 10.88 -27.61 -3.40
N PHE A 411 10.75 -27.59 -2.07
CA PHE A 411 11.17 -26.45 -1.26
C PHE A 411 12.69 -26.21 -1.32
N ILE A 412 13.06 -24.93 -1.34
CA ILE A 412 14.44 -24.51 -1.10
C ILE A 412 14.81 -24.88 0.34
N LYS A 413 15.91 -25.61 0.51
CA LYS A 413 16.39 -26.09 1.82
C LYS A 413 16.98 -24.94 2.64
N PRO A 414 16.86 -24.94 3.99
CA PRO A 414 17.52 -23.95 4.84
C PRO A 414 19.04 -23.87 4.62
N SER A 415 19.68 -25.02 4.35
CA SER A 415 21.12 -25.13 4.06
C SER A 415 21.54 -24.59 2.69
N ALA A 416 20.60 -24.18 1.83
CA ALA A 416 20.87 -23.52 0.55
C ALA A 416 20.71 -21.98 0.64
N MET A 417 20.45 -21.43 1.84
CA MET A 417 20.31 -19.99 2.04
C MET A 417 21.68 -19.35 2.34
N PRO A 418 22.02 -18.19 1.75
CA PRO A 418 21.19 -17.36 0.87
C PRO A 418 21.05 -17.91 -0.55
N TYR A 419 19.82 -18.16 -1.00
CA TYR A 419 19.53 -18.83 -2.28
C TYR A 419 19.26 -17.83 -3.40
N LYS A 420 19.93 -17.99 -4.55
CA LYS A 420 19.73 -17.18 -5.77
C LYS A 420 18.69 -17.86 -6.68
N THR A 421 17.56 -17.20 -6.91
CA THR A 421 16.49 -17.73 -7.76
C THR A 421 16.72 -17.49 -9.26
N ALA A 422 16.02 -18.24 -10.11
CA ALA A 422 16.06 -18.09 -11.56
C ALA A 422 15.64 -16.69 -12.08
N VAL A 423 14.87 -15.91 -11.30
CA VAL A 423 14.51 -14.50 -11.61
C VAL A 423 15.47 -13.48 -10.99
N GLY A 424 16.67 -13.94 -10.59
CA GLY A 424 17.75 -13.09 -10.08
C GLY A 424 17.57 -12.56 -8.65
N THR A 425 16.45 -12.81 -7.98
CA THR A 425 16.27 -12.43 -6.57
C THR A 425 17.04 -13.37 -5.64
N THR A 426 17.62 -12.83 -4.58
CA THR A 426 18.22 -13.62 -3.50
C THR A 426 17.24 -13.72 -2.33
N ILE A 427 17.02 -14.93 -1.82
CA ILE A 427 16.29 -15.22 -0.59
C ILE A 427 17.33 -15.37 0.51
N ASP A 428 17.33 -14.46 1.49
CA ASP A 428 18.39 -14.38 2.51
C ASP A 428 18.29 -15.46 3.61
N SER A 429 17.07 -15.92 3.92
CA SER A 429 16.83 -16.97 4.92
C SER A 429 15.43 -17.56 4.79
N GLY A 430 15.25 -18.80 5.25
CA GLY A 430 13.95 -19.46 5.26
C GLY A 430 13.99 -20.84 5.90
N ASP A 431 12.86 -21.26 6.46
CA ASP A 431 12.59 -22.65 6.81
C ASP A 431 11.13 -22.95 6.45
N PHE A 432 10.93 -23.31 5.19
CA PHE A 432 9.61 -23.49 4.60
C PHE A 432 8.96 -24.81 5.01
N ALA A 433 9.77 -25.82 5.33
CA ALA A 433 9.31 -27.09 5.87
C ALA A 433 8.72 -26.92 7.27
N ALA A 434 9.46 -26.35 8.24
CA ALA A 434 8.94 -26.18 9.60
C ALA A 434 7.75 -25.21 9.68
N VAL A 435 7.65 -24.25 8.76
CA VAL A 435 6.47 -23.36 8.63
C VAL A 435 5.25 -24.13 8.10
N LEU A 436 5.42 -24.99 7.09
CA LEU A 436 4.34 -25.84 6.59
C LEU A 436 3.92 -26.87 7.66
N ASP A 437 4.87 -27.53 8.31
CA ASP A 437 4.61 -28.59 9.28
C ASP A 437 3.82 -28.07 10.49
N LYS A 438 4.18 -26.89 11.01
CA LYS A 438 3.39 -26.18 12.03
C LYS A 438 1.97 -25.86 11.53
N ALA A 439 1.81 -25.44 10.27
CA ALA A 439 0.49 -25.17 9.72
C ALA A 439 -0.36 -26.44 9.53
N LEU A 440 0.24 -27.57 9.13
CA LEU A 440 -0.42 -28.87 8.94
C LEU A 440 -0.85 -29.51 10.27
N ALA A 441 0.03 -29.50 11.27
CA ALA A 441 -0.27 -30.01 12.60
C ALA A 441 -1.41 -29.22 13.26
N LEU A 442 -1.36 -27.88 13.16
CA LEU A 442 -2.46 -27.02 13.60
C LEU A 442 -3.76 -27.34 12.84
N ALA A 443 -3.70 -27.45 11.51
CA ALA A 443 -4.86 -27.72 10.65
C ALA A 443 -5.47 -29.13 10.80
N ASP A 444 -4.87 -30.02 11.60
CA ASP A 444 -5.24 -31.44 11.70
C ASP A 444 -5.27 -32.06 10.28
N TYR A 445 -4.12 -32.02 9.59
CA TYR A 445 -4.05 -32.49 8.20
C TYR A 445 -4.43 -33.98 8.07
N ASP A 446 -3.94 -34.83 8.98
CA ASP A 446 -4.13 -36.28 8.88
C ASP A 446 -5.61 -36.69 9.10
N GLY A 447 -6.33 -36.01 10.00
CA GLY A 447 -7.77 -36.17 10.18
C GLY A 447 -8.61 -35.72 8.98
N PHE A 448 -8.05 -35.03 7.97
CA PHE A 448 -8.80 -34.48 6.83
C PHE A 448 -9.63 -35.55 6.12
N LYS A 449 -9.08 -36.76 5.91
CA LYS A 449 -9.78 -37.87 5.25
C LYS A 449 -11.06 -38.26 6.00
N GLN A 450 -11.03 -38.26 7.34
CA GLN A 450 -12.19 -38.53 8.19
C GLN A 450 -13.19 -37.38 8.15
N ARG A 451 -12.74 -36.12 8.28
CA ARG A 451 -13.59 -34.92 8.19
C ARG A 451 -14.31 -34.81 6.84
N ARG A 452 -13.62 -35.16 5.74
CA ARG A 452 -14.19 -35.22 4.38
C ARG A 452 -15.26 -36.30 4.24
N ARG A 453 -15.01 -37.53 4.71
CA ARG A 453 -16.01 -38.61 4.75
C ARG A 453 -17.25 -38.20 5.57
N ALA A 454 -17.05 -37.58 6.72
CA ALA A 454 -18.14 -37.10 7.58
C ALA A 454 -18.95 -35.94 6.96
N ALA A 455 -18.34 -35.12 6.09
CA ALA A 455 -19.06 -34.09 5.35
C ALA A 455 -19.87 -34.66 4.18
N ALA A 456 -19.31 -35.63 3.44
CA ALA A 456 -20.02 -36.34 2.37
C ALA A 456 -21.29 -37.04 2.88
N LYS A 457 -21.23 -37.69 4.07
CA LYS A 457 -22.40 -38.24 4.78
C LYS A 457 -23.50 -37.22 5.13
N ARG A 458 -23.29 -35.92 4.91
CA ARG A 458 -24.26 -34.83 5.14
C ARG A 458 -24.55 -34.03 3.85
N GLY A 459 -24.26 -34.60 2.68
CA GLY A 459 -24.45 -33.95 1.38
C GLY A 459 -23.54 -32.73 1.15
N LYS A 460 -22.35 -32.68 1.77
CA LYS A 460 -21.46 -31.50 1.70
C LYS A 460 -20.04 -31.86 1.26
N TYR A 461 -19.55 -31.13 0.27
CA TYR A 461 -18.12 -31.11 -0.06
C TYR A 461 -17.31 -30.49 1.09
N TYR A 462 -16.07 -30.96 1.23
CA TYR A 462 -15.13 -30.48 2.24
C TYR A 462 -13.72 -30.54 1.66
N GLY A 463 -13.26 -29.39 1.18
CA GLY A 463 -11.91 -29.20 0.65
C GLY A 463 -10.90 -28.86 1.74
N LEU A 464 -9.63 -28.87 1.36
CA LEU A 464 -8.51 -28.33 2.12
C LEU A 464 -7.52 -27.77 1.09
N GLY A 465 -7.32 -26.45 1.11
CA GLY A 465 -6.34 -25.79 0.25
C GLY A 465 -5.03 -25.58 1.01
N ILE A 466 -3.91 -26.04 0.42
CA ILE A 466 -2.55 -25.70 0.88
C ILE A 466 -2.03 -24.56 0.02
N SER A 467 -1.19 -23.70 0.62
CA SER A 467 -0.98 -22.37 0.07
C SER A 467 0.29 -21.71 0.62
N CYS A 468 1.44 -22.21 0.19
CA CYS A 468 2.78 -21.69 0.50
C CYS A 468 3.03 -20.36 -0.21
N MET A 469 3.62 -19.37 0.48
CA MET A 469 3.95 -18.06 -0.11
C MET A 469 5.30 -17.54 0.34
N LEU A 470 6.00 -16.86 -0.58
CA LEU A 470 7.03 -15.90 -0.24
C LEU A 470 6.65 -14.53 -0.84
N GLU A 471 6.98 -13.44 -0.14
CA GLU A 471 6.68 -12.07 -0.56
C GLU A 471 7.94 -11.20 -0.59
N HIS A 472 8.19 -10.52 -1.71
CA HIS A 472 9.25 -9.52 -1.84
C HIS A 472 8.87 -8.22 -1.11
N ALA A 473 8.97 -8.22 0.21
CA ALA A 473 8.75 -7.06 1.07
C ALA A 473 9.95 -6.09 1.06
N GLY A 474 9.75 -4.84 1.50
CA GLY A 474 10.84 -3.87 1.63
C GLY A 474 11.37 -3.40 0.27
N GLY A 475 10.49 -2.79 -0.53
CA GLY A 475 10.89 -2.00 -1.70
C GLY A 475 11.30 -0.59 -1.30
N VAL A 476 12.10 0.07 -2.15
CA VAL A 476 12.63 1.43 -1.96
C VAL A 476 13.36 1.58 -0.61
N PRO A 477 14.67 1.21 -0.51
CA PRO A 477 15.41 1.20 0.75
C PRO A 477 15.86 2.59 1.24
N LEU A 478 15.20 3.67 0.80
CA LEU A 478 15.43 5.05 1.24
C LEU A 478 14.57 5.35 2.48
N GLU A 479 15.19 5.59 3.63
CA GLU A 479 14.49 6.02 4.84
C GLU A 479 15.40 6.86 5.73
N GLY A 480 14.85 7.89 6.37
CA GLY A 480 15.48 8.67 7.41
C GLY A 480 14.60 8.73 8.66
N THR A 481 15.22 9.06 9.78
CA THR A 481 14.54 9.29 11.07
C THR A 481 15.11 10.54 11.71
N ALA A 482 14.24 11.48 12.06
CA ALA A 482 14.62 12.72 12.73
C ALA A 482 14.39 12.59 14.24
N LEU A 483 15.42 12.88 15.04
CA LEU A 483 15.33 12.96 16.50
C LEU A 483 15.55 14.42 16.93
N THR A 484 14.55 15.03 17.56
CA THR A 484 14.56 16.46 17.92
C THR A 484 14.21 16.68 19.39
N PHE A 485 15.05 17.44 20.10
CA PHE A 485 14.82 17.83 21.50
C PHE A 485 14.25 19.27 21.56
N PRO A 486 12.92 19.47 21.65
CA PRO A 486 12.33 20.80 21.79
C PRO A 486 12.78 21.49 23.09
N GLY A 487 12.75 20.77 24.21
CA GLY A 487 13.07 21.22 25.56
C GLY A 487 12.43 20.28 26.59
N GLY A 488 12.86 20.38 27.86
CA GLY A 488 12.42 19.45 28.92
C GLY A 488 12.76 17.98 28.62
N GLU A 489 12.08 17.06 29.31
CA GLU A 489 12.18 15.62 29.07
C GLU A 489 11.36 15.17 27.85
N THR A 490 11.51 15.82 26.70
CA THR A 490 10.77 15.48 25.47
C THR A 490 11.69 15.26 24.28
N LEU A 491 11.47 14.15 23.59
CA LEU A 491 12.09 13.75 22.34
C LEU A 491 11.02 13.60 21.26
N ILE A 492 11.12 14.36 20.17
CA ILE A 492 10.26 14.17 19.00
C ILE A 492 10.91 13.13 18.06
N LEU A 493 10.17 12.06 17.77
CA LEU A 493 10.48 11.06 16.75
C LEU A 493 9.76 11.44 15.45
N GLY A 494 10.48 12.06 14.51
CA GLY A 494 9.96 12.47 13.20
C GLY A 494 10.22 11.42 12.12
N LEU A 495 9.15 10.97 11.45
CA LEU A 495 9.17 9.94 10.41
C LEU A 495 8.45 10.38 9.12
N ASN A 496 8.93 9.89 7.97
CA ASN A 496 8.27 10.09 6.67
C ASN A 496 7.04 9.17 6.46
N VAL A 497 6.97 8.05 7.17
CA VAL A 497 5.99 6.97 6.95
C VAL A 497 4.65 7.20 7.67
N GLN A 498 3.55 7.37 6.93
CA GLN A 498 2.24 7.59 7.53
C GLN A 498 1.64 6.31 8.12
N SER A 499 0.97 6.42 9.28
CA SER A 499 0.08 5.37 9.79
C SER A 499 -1.27 5.51 9.09
N THR A 500 -1.79 4.41 8.55
CA THR A 500 -3.14 4.32 7.99
C THR A 500 -3.89 3.20 8.72
N GLY A 501 -3.74 3.18 10.05
CA GLY A 501 -4.26 2.18 10.99
C GLY A 501 -3.25 1.11 11.46
N GLN A 502 -2.05 1.01 10.87
CA GLN A 502 -1.10 -0.09 11.14
C GLN A 502 -0.15 0.06 12.35
N GLY A 503 -0.46 0.91 13.33
CA GLY A 503 0.21 0.89 14.63
C GLY A 503 1.61 1.52 14.70
N HIS A 504 1.94 2.51 13.86
CA HIS A 504 3.32 3.04 13.78
C HIS A 504 3.82 3.62 15.11
N ALA A 505 3.00 4.37 15.84
CA ALA A 505 3.41 4.92 17.14
C ALA A 505 3.70 3.76 18.12
N SER A 506 2.78 2.80 18.21
CA SER A 506 2.91 1.60 19.05
C SER A 506 4.08 0.66 18.70
N VAL A 507 4.61 0.73 17.48
CA VAL A 507 5.78 -0.05 17.05
C VAL A 507 7.09 0.71 17.26
N PHE A 508 7.17 1.98 16.83
CA PHE A 508 8.44 2.71 16.82
C PHE A 508 8.75 3.43 18.13
N THR A 509 7.76 3.94 18.86
CA THR A 509 7.99 4.61 20.14
C THR A 509 8.58 3.67 21.20
N PRO A 510 8.03 2.46 21.47
CA PRO A 510 8.63 1.54 22.43
C PRO A 510 10.03 1.06 22.02
N LEU A 511 10.25 0.81 20.72
CA LEU A 511 11.55 0.40 20.19
C LEU A 511 12.62 1.49 20.36
N LEU A 512 12.26 2.77 20.22
CA LEU A 512 13.15 3.89 20.50
C LEU A 512 13.40 4.07 22.00
N ALA A 513 12.36 3.94 22.82
CA ALA A 513 12.45 4.02 24.29
C ALA A 513 13.40 2.97 24.84
N GLU A 514 13.25 1.71 24.42
CA GLU A 514 14.14 0.59 24.77
C GLU A 514 15.59 0.87 24.32
N ARG A 515 15.78 1.27 23.05
CA ARG A 515 17.13 1.51 22.48
C ARG A 515 17.88 2.67 23.14
N LEU A 516 17.17 3.62 23.76
CA LEU A 516 17.75 4.74 24.50
C LEU A 516 17.75 4.55 26.02
N GLY A 517 16.99 3.60 26.56
CA GLY A 517 16.78 3.44 28.00
C GLY A 517 16.01 4.60 28.63
N ILE A 518 15.03 5.17 27.91
CA ILE A 518 14.16 6.27 28.38
C ILE A 518 12.70 5.82 28.47
N ARG A 519 11.84 6.62 29.12
CA ARG A 519 10.41 6.30 29.28
C ARG A 519 9.66 6.54 27.95
N PRO A 520 8.76 5.65 27.48
CA PRO A 520 8.02 5.86 26.23
C PRO A 520 7.23 7.18 26.18
N GLU A 521 6.78 7.66 27.33
CA GLU A 521 5.99 8.88 27.49
C GLU A 521 6.82 10.16 27.25
N GLN A 522 8.15 10.05 27.27
CA GLN A 522 9.07 11.13 26.88
C GLN A 522 9.21 11.26 25.35
N ILE A 523 8.59 10.38 24.56
CA ILE A 523 8.72 10.32 23.09
C ILE A 523 7.41 10.72 22.39
N VAL A 524 7.44 11.84 21.68
CA VAL A 524 6.34 12.31 20.83
C VAL A 524 6.58 11.85 19.38
N HIS A 525 5.85 10.84 18.95
CA HIS A 525 5.84 10.38 17.56
C HIS A 525 5.17 11.42 16.63
N ARG A 526 5.82 11.76 15.51
CA ARG A 526 5.30 12.68 14.48
C ARG A 526 5.59 12.18 13.07
N HIS A 527 4.62 12.38 12.19
CA HIS A 527 4.69 12.22 10.74
C HIS A 527 3.64 13.12 10.09
N GLY A 528 3.42 12.98 8.79
CA GLY A 528 2.23 13.52 8.14
C GLY A 528 2.30 14.99 7.73
N ASP A 529 3.37 15.72 8.00
CA ASP A 529 3.58 17.07 7.47
C ASP A 529 4.79 17.09 6.53
N SER A 530 4.58 17.45 5.26
CA SER A 530 5.67 17.52 4.28
C SER A 530 6.76 18.54 4.66
N ALA A 531 6.42 19.56 5.45
CA ALA A 531 7.37 20.56 5.95
C ALA A 531 8.38 20.01 6.98
N MET A 532 8.19 18.78 7.47
CA MET A 532 9.18 18.10 8.31
C MET A 532 10.45 17.69 7.55
N GLU A 533 10.39 17.61 6.21
CA GLU A 533 11.50 17.27 5.31
C GLU A 533 12.30 15.98 5.65
N VAL A 534 11.72 15.07 6.45
CA VAL A 534 12.33 13.76 6.75
C VAL A 534 12.46 12.97 5.45
N ALA A 535 13.66 12.49 5.15
CA ALA A 535 13.89 11.64 3.98
C ALA A 535 13.16 10.30 4.13
N GLY A 536 12.65 9.75 3.03
CA GLY A 536 12.04 8.42 3.04
C GLY A 536 11.08 8.18 1.89
N TYR A 537 10.23 7.17 2.05
CA TYR A 537 9.17 6.85 1.08
C TYR A 537 7.85 6.50 1.76
N ALA A 538 6.75 6.45 1.00
CA ALA A 538 5.42 6.15 1.52
C ALA A 538 5.32 4.76 2.19
N SER A 539 4.30 4.58 3.05
CA SER A 539 3.98 3.31 3.72
C SER A 539 3.42 2.27 2.75
N VAL A 540 4.28 1.67 1.92
CA VAL A 540 3.95 0.69 0.88
C VAL A 540 4.84 -0.56 0.93
N GLY A 541 4.46 -1.64 0.23
CA GLY A 541 5.32 -2.82 0.04
C GLY A 541 5.79 -3.51 1.32
N SER A 542 5.04 -3.34 2.43
CA SER A 542 5.39 -3.82 3.78
C SER A 542 6.77 -3.34 4.27
N ARG A 543 7.24 -2.15 3.83
CA ARG A 543 8.61 -1.68 4.10
C ARG A 543 8.84 -1.15 5.52
N SER A 544 7.90 -0.38 6.06
CA SER A 544 8.15 0.58 7.16
C SER A 544 8.81 -0.05 8.39
N ALA A 545 8.33 -1.21 8.86
CA ALA A 545 8.90 -1.88 10.03
C ALA A 545 10.35 -2.35 9.85
N MET A 546 10.82 -2.56 8.62
CA MET A 546 12.21 -2.92 8.30
C MET A 546 13.06 -1.67 8.06
N THR A 547 12.55 -0.72 7.26
CA THR A 547 13.31 0.47 6.84
C THR A 547 13.46 1.49 7.96
N VAL A 548 12.37 1.80 8.68
CA VAL A 548 12.39 2.75 9.81
C VAL A 548 13.21 2.22 10.97
N SER A 549 13.03 0.96 11.37
CA SER A 549 13.78 0.40 12.50
C SER A 549 15.29 0.47 12.29
N HIS A 550 15.76 0.21 11.05
CA HIS A 550 17.18 0.37 10.72
C HIS A 550 17.63 1.84 10.70
N ALA A 551 16.87 2.72 10.03
CA ALA A 551 17.18 4.15 9.99
C ALA A 551 17.21 4.79 11.38
N MET A 552 16.26 4.42 12.25
CA MET A 552 16.16 4.88 13.63
C MET A 552 17.34 4.40 14.48
N ILE A 553 17.76 3.14 14.36
CA ILE A 553 18.97 2.63 15.03
C ILE A 553 20.20 3.44 14.57
N LYS A 554 20.33 3.72 13.27
CA LYS A 554 21.45 4.52 12.74
C LYS A 554 21.41 5.99 13.18
N THR A 555 20.24 6.62 13.23
CA THR A 555 20.10 7.97 13.82
C THR A 555 20.46 7.97 15.31
N VAL A 556 20.06 6.96 16.08
CA VAL A 556 20.45 6.83 17.49
C VAL A 556 21.97 6.67 17.64
N GLU A 557 22.60 5.80 16.85
CA GLU A 557 24.07 5.60 16.89
C GLU A 557 24.83 6.89 16.59
N ALA A 558 24.44 7.64 15.56
CA ALA A 558 25.04 8.94 15.24
C ALA A 558 24.75 10.01 16.31
N MET A 559 23.54 10.02 16.88
CA MET A 559 23.14 10.93 17.96
C MET A 559 23.96 10.67 19.23
N LEU A 560 24.13 9.41 19.63
CA LEU A 560 24.88 9.03 20.84
C LEU A 560 26.39 9.23 20.67
N ALA A 561 26.95 8.99 19.48
CA ALA A 561 28.35 9.33 19.19
C ALA A 561 28.60 10.84 19.36
N LYS A 562 27.78 11.67 18.73
CA LYS A 562 27.81 13.14 18.94
C LYS A 562 27.52 13.55 20.39
N GLY A 563 26.71 12.77 21.10
CA GLY A 563 26.43 12.93 22.52
C GLY A 563 27.69 12.76 23.37
N ARG A 564 28.48 11.70 23.15
CA ARG A 564 29.71 11.43 23.94
C ARG A 564 30.70 12.59 23.87
N ALA A 565 31.04 13.10 22.69
CA ALA A 565 31.92 14.27 22.55
C ALA A 565 31.45 15.51 23.35
N ILE A 566 30.14 15.77 23.37
CA ILE A 566 29.57 16.89 24.14
C ILE A 566 29.56 16.56 25.64
N ALA A 567 29.25 15.31 26.01
CA ALA A 567 29.23 14.86 27.41
C ALA A 567 30.63 14.88 28.02
N ALA A 568 31.67 14.45 27.29
CA ALA A 568 33.08 14.60 27.66
C ALA A 568 33.45 16.06 27.97
N THR A 569 32.98 16.99 27.14
CA THR A 569 33.16 18.44 27.35
C THR A 569 32.40 18.98 28.57
N VAL A 570 31.21 18.45 28.86
CA VAL A 570 30.32 18.93 29.94
C VAL A 570 30.60 18.25 31.29
N LEU A 571 31.18 17.04 31.27
CA LEU A 571 31.57 16.27 32.44
C LEU A 571 33.09 16.32 32.69
N GLU A 572 33.85 17.11 31.92
CA GLU A 572 35.30 17.30 32.10
C GLU A 572 36.05 15.96 32.24
N ALA A 573 35.94 15.13 31.21
CA ALA A 573 36.52 13.78 31.12
C ALA A 573 36.88 13.45 29.65
N ALA A 574 37.66 12.40 29.41
CA ALA A 574 37.99 11.97 28.04
C ALA A 574 36.78 11.27 27.37
N GLU A 575 36.66 11.37 26.04
CA GLU A 575 35.52 10.75 25.32
C GLU A 575 35.54 9.21 25.37
N SER A 576 36.72 8.61 25.54
CA SER A 576 36.91 7.18 25.83
C SER A 576 36.16 6.72 27.09
N ASP A 577 36.01 7.63 28.05
CA ASP A 577 35.56 7.31 29.41
C ASP A 577 34.05 7.56 29.56
N ILE A 578 33.35 7.96 28.49
CA ILE A 578 31.91 8.23 28.48
C ILE A 578 31.13 7.03 27.95
N GLU A 579 30.54 6.23 28.85
CA GLU A 579 29.51 5.27 28.47
C GLU A 579 28.13 5.93 28.33
N TYR A 580 27.22 5.31 27.56
CA TYR A 580 25.81 5.67 27.54
C TYR A 580 24.96 4.50 28.02
N ARG A 581 24.20 4.70 29.10
CA ARG A 581 23.40 3.67 29.76
C ARG A 581 22.14 4.28 30.38
N ASN A 582 20.99 3.63 30.20
CA ASN A 582 19.72 3.98 30.85
C ASN A 582 19.36 5.47 30.79
N GLY A 583 19.35 6.07 29.59
CA GLY A 583 19.00 7.47 29.40
C GLY A 583 20.08 8.50 29.75
N ARG A 584 21.26 8.07 30.21
CA ARG A 584 22.34 8.94 30.72
C ARG A 584 23.69 8.66 30.05
N PHE A 585 24.52 9.69 29.97
CA PHE A 585 25.95 9.59 29.70
C PHE A 585 26.69 9.63 31.04
N ASN A 586 27.56 8.65 31.31
CA ASN A 586 28.23 8.47 32.60
C ASN A 586 29.75 8.40 32.38
N VAL A 587 30.54 8.99 33.28
CA VAL A 587 32.00 8.76 33.32
C VAL A 587 32.28 7.42 33.99
N VAL A 588 32.91 6.50 33.28
CA VAL A 588 33.21 5.13 33.72
C VAL A 588 33.95 5.13 35.06
N GLY A 589 33.51 4.29 36.00
CA GLY A 589 34.09 4.18 37.34
C GLY A 589 33.66 5.26 38.34
N THR A 590 32.76 6.18 37.97
CA THR A 590 32.27 7.27 38.84
C THR A 590 30.74 7.39 38.86
N ASP A 591 30.23 8.29 39.70
CA ASP A 591 28.82 8.73 39.73
C ASP A 591 28.53 9.92 38.79
N ARG A 592 29.56 10.54 38.18
CA ARG A 592 29.43 11.74 37.34
C ARG A 592 28.67 11.42 36.06
N ALA A 593 27.40 11.84 35.98
CA ALA A 593 26.51 11.50 34.87
C ALA A 593 25.50 12.61 34.52
N ILE A 594 25.27 12.82 33.21
CA ILE A 594 24.28 13.76 32.66
C ILE A 594 23.19 13.03 31.88
N SER A 595 21.92 13.44 31.98
CA SER A 595 20.85 12.84 31.18
C SER A 595 20.94 13.23 29.70
N LEU A 596 20.33 12.43 28.82
CA LEU A 596 20.18 12.75 27.41
C LEU A 596 19.51 14.12 27.17
N PHE A 597 18.54 14.48 28.02
CA PHE A 597 17.78 15.73 27.90
C PHE A 597 18.57 16.95 28.39
N ASP A 598 19.26 16.83 29.54
CA ASP A 598 20.14 17.89 30.07
C ASP A 598 21.30 18.15 29.10
N LEU A 599 21.89 17.09 28.54
CA LEU A 599 22.95 17.20 27.54
C LEU A 599 22.45 17.90 26.27
N ALA A 600 21.24 17.58 25.80
CA ALA A 600 20.62 18.26 24.67
C ALA A 600 20.36 19.75 24.96
N ALA A 601 19.99 20.11 26.19
CA ALA A 601 19.86 21.50 26.63
C ALA A 601 21.23 22.21 26.64
N ARG A 602 22.27 21.62 27.26
CA ARG A 602 23.64 22.17 27.24
C ARG A 602 24.20 22.33 25.83
N ALA A 603 23.99 21.36 24.95
CA ALA A 603 24.37 21.46 23.53
C ALA A 603 23.71 22.65 22.82
N LYS A 604 22.44 22.94 23.15
CA LYS A 604 21.68 24.10 22.64
C LYS A 604 22.25 25.42 23.17
N GLU A 605 22.66 25.48 24.44
CA GLU A 605 23.36 26.63 25.03
C GLU A 605 24.73 26.87 24.41
N MET A 606 25.56 25.82 24.31
CA MET A 606 26.89 25.88 23.69
C MET A 606 26.80 26.37 22.24
N LYS A 607 25.84 25.84 21.46
CA LYS A 607 25.61 26.30 20.08
C LYS A 607 25.17 27.77 20.01
N LYS A 608 24.32 28.24 20.94
CA LYS A 608 23.95 29.67 21.04
C LYS A 608 25.18 30.55 21.37
N ARG A 609 26.00 30.16 22.35
CA ARG A 609 27.23 30.88 22.75
C ARG A 609 28.22 30.96 21.58
N SER A 610 28.50 29.84 20.90
CA SER A 610 29.37 29.80 19.71
C SER A 610 28.80 30.57 18.52
N ALA A 611 27.48 30.58 18.30
CA ALA A 611 26.86 31.40 17.26
C ALA A 611 26.93 32.91 17.56
N LYS A 612 26.85 33.32 18.83
CA LYS A 612 27.07 34.71 19.29
C LYS A 612 28.54 35.12 19.13
N ARG A 613 29.49 34.21 19.40
CA ARG A 613 30.93 34.42 19.17
C ARG A 613 31.27 34.54 17.68
N ASN A 614 30.78 33.60 16.85
CA ASN A 614 31.00 33.58 15.40
C ASN A 614 30.12 34.57 14.61
N ARG A 615 29.39 35.47 15.29
CA ARG A 615 28.82 36.70 14.70
C ARG A 615 29.80 37.89 14.74
N ARG A 616 30.96 37.75 15.38
CA ARG A 616 32.02 38.78 15.48
C ARG A 616 33.24 38.52 14.56
N ARG A 617 33.13 37.60 13.59
CA ARG A 617 34.11 37.38 12.51
C ARG A 617 33.38 37.01 11.20
N PRO A 618 33.96 37.28 10.01
CA PRO A 618 33.37 36.87 8.74
C PRO A 618 33.15 35.35 8.63
N ARG A 619 32.19 34.93 7.81
CA ARG A 619 31.89 33.50 7.57
C ARG A 619 32.28 33.07 6.17
N TYR A 620 33.06 32.01 6.08
CA TYR A 620 32.99 31.10 4.93
C TYR A 620 31.86 30.07 5.12
N GLN A 621 31.37 29.49 4.02
CA GLN A 621 30.23 28.58 4.03
C GLN A 621 30.62 27.15 4.45
N ASN A 622 29.70 26.46 5.13
CA ASN A 622 29.87 25.07 5.55
C ASN A 622 29.69 24.09 4.38
N GLN A 623 30.52 23.05 4.35
CA GLN A 623 30.18 21.80 3.65
C GLN A 623 28.97 21.12 4.31
N ARG A 624 28.24 20.32 3.53
CA ARG A 624 27.11 19.50 4.01
C ARG A 624 27.66 18.19 4.58
N GLY A 625 27.10 17.72 5.69
CA GLY A 625 27.48 16.43 6.28
C GLY A 625 26.66 15.29 5.68
N ASP A 626 27.33 14.27 5.15
CA ASP A 626 26.69 13.13 4.50
C ASP A 626 26.01 12.15 5.47
N ALA A 627 25.05 11.40 4.95
CA ALA A 627 24.42 10.26 5.61
C ALA A 627 24.61 9.00 4.77
N ALA A 628 25.16 7.94 5.36
CA ALA A 628 25.39 6.65 4.70
C ALA A 628 24.23 5.67 4.97
N TYR A 629 23.86 4.87 3.96
CA TYR A 629 22.66 4.03 3.97
C TYR A 629 22.98 2.54 3.71
N PHE A 630 22.40 1.63 4.50
CA PHE A 630 22.39 0.18 4.25
C PHE A 630 21.06 -0.46 4.69
N CYS A 631 20.71 -1.66 4.19
CA CYS A 631 19.37 -2.27 4.31
C CYS A 631 19.34 -3.81 4.11
N GLN A 632 18.50 -4.56 4.84
CA GLN A 632 18.11 -5.98 4.58
C GLN A 632 16.74 -6.38 5.23
N ARG A 633 16.25 -7.64 5.09
CA ARG A 633 14.80 -8.06 5.15
C ARG A 633 14.45 -9.18 6.20
N LEU A 634 13.19 -9.49 6.60
CA LEU A 634 12.11 -10.31 5.94
C LEU A 634 10.78 -10.44 6.79
N PRO A 635 9.59 -10.68 6.16
CA PRO A 635 8.37 -11.27 6.80
C PRO A 635 7.48 -12.26 5.94
N HIS A 636 6.31 -12.75 6.44
CA HIS A 636 5.29 -13.67 5.79
C HIS A 636 3.80 -13.22 6.07
N CYS A 637 2.61 -13.84 5.80
CA CYS A 637 2.04 -15.14 5.31
C CYS A 637 0.49 -15.05 4.96
N ARG A 638 -0.15 -16.10 4.37
CA ARG A 638 -1.47 -16.17 3.61
C ARG A 638 -2.79 -16.59 4.33
N GLY A 639 -3.90 -16.88 3.62
CA GLY A 639 -5.17 -17.55 4.05
C GLY A 639 -6.14 -17.94 2.88
N GLY A 640 -7.27 -18.64 3.15
CA GLY A 640 -8.32 -19.13 2.18
C GLY A 640 -9.77 -18.73 2.54
N ASP A 641 -10.91 -19.35 2.13
CA ASP A 641 -11.27 -20.46 1.20
C ASP A 641 -12.82 -20.40 0.86
N ARG A 642 -13.39 -21.04 -0.20
CA ARG A 642 -14.81 -20.92 -0.70
C ARG A 642 -15.63 -22.24 -0.65
N SER A 643 -16.76 -22.23 0.06
CA SER A 643 -17.99 -22.91 -0.40
C SER A 643 -18.73 -21.99 -1.39
N GLY A 644 -19.67 -22.50 -2.20
CA GLY A 644 -20.35 -21.70 -3.26
C GLY A 644 -20.92 -20.38 -2.74
N GLU A 645 -21.82 -20.46 -1.76
CA GLU A 645 -21.93 -19.45 -0.70
C GLU A 645 -20.72 -19.62 0.23
N ARG A 646 -19.88 -18.58 0.45
CA ARG A 646 -18.61 -18.69 1.21
C ARG A 646 -18.84 -18.83 2.73
N ARG A 647 -19.47 -19.95 3.14
CA ARG A 647 -19.40 -20.65 4.43
C ARG A 647 -18.05 -20.49 5.11
N ALA A 648 -17.86 -19.40 5.84
CA ALA A 648 -16.68 -19.06 6.62
C ALA A 648 -16.53 -19.95 7.87
N CYS A 649 -16.74 -21.27 7.72
CA CYS A 649 -16.08 -22.29 8.49
C CYS A 649 -14.57 -22.36 8.16
N ALA A 650 -13.91 -21.21 8.16
CA ALA A 650 -12.63 -21.09 8.86
C ALA A 650 -12.87 -21.35 10.36
N ARG A 651 -13.31 -22.58 10.70
CA ARG A 651 -13.46 -23.05 12.09
C ARG A 651 -12.17 -22.79 12.85
N ARG A 652 -11.05 -22.90 12.14
CA ARG A 652 -9.74 -22.33 12.45
C ARG A 652 -9.07 -21.93 11.13
N LEU A 653 -8.40 -20.78 11.09
CA LEU A 653 -7.45 -20.41 10.04
C LEU A 653 -6.06 -20.38 10.69
N TYR A 654 -5.10 -21.07 10.09
CA TYR A 654 -3.77 -21.22 10.67
C TYR A 654 -2.70 -20.55 9.82
N ARG A 655 -1.87 -19.74 10.47
CA ARG A 655 -0.86 -18.87 9.84
C ARG A 655 0.48 -19.03 10.54
N GLY A 656 1.34 -19.92 10.05
CA GLY A 656 2.75 -19.92 10.40
C GLY A 656 3.45 -18.68 9.84
N ARG A 657 3.53 -17.59 10.61
CA ARG A 657 4.32 -16.39 10.27
C ARG A 657 5.67 -16.46 10.96
N ARG A 658 6.76 -16.35 10.18
CA ARG A 658 8.09 -16.05 10.71
C ARG A 658 8.42 -14.59 10.38
N LEU A 659 8.69 -13.82 11.42
CA LEU A 659 9.43 -12.56 11.39
C LEU A 659 10.77 -12.83 12.09
N ARG A 660 11.85 -12.11 11.76
CA ARG A 660 13.15 -12.29 12.44
C ARG A 660 13.05 -11.95 13.94
N GLN A 661 12.31 -10.89 14.27
CA GLN A 661 11.87 -10.50 15.61
C GLN A 661 10.42 -9.97 15.51
N ALA A 662 9.62 -10.12 16.57
CA ALA A 662 8.25 -9.59 16.63
C ALA A 662 8.19 -8.48 17.67
N ALA A 663 8.02 -7.22 17.23
CA ALA A 663 7.96 -6.06 18.13
C ALA A 663 6.76 -6.12 19.10
N GLN A 664 5.64 -6.70 18.66
CA GLN A 664 4.50 -7.12 19.49
C GLN A 664 3.80 -8.32 18.82
N PRO A 665 3.08 -9.20 19.55
CA PRO A 665 2.37 -10.33 18.97
C PRO A 665 0.87 -10.04 18.80
N HIS A 666 0.50 -9.77 17.56
CA HIS A 666 -0.86 -9.88 17.01
C HIS A 666 -1.95 -8.92 17.50
N ASP A 667 -2.11 -7.84 16.71
CA ASP A 667 -3.40 -7.24 16.34
C ASP A 667 -4.25 -8.18 15.42
N HIS A 668 -4.31 -9.49 15.71
CA HIS A 668 -4.98 -10.50 14.87
C HIS A 668 -5.76 -11.49 15.75
N ARG A 669 -7.09 -11.32 15.84
CA ARG A 669 -7.94 -12.14 16.72
C ARG A 669 -8.35 -13.48 16.10
N GLY A 670 -8.40 -14.51 16.96
CA GLY A 670 -9.22 -15.71 16.85
C GLY A 670 -9.78 -16.04 18.25
N PRO A 671 -11.03 -16.55 18.38
CA PRO A 671 -11.69 -16.64 19.69
C PRO A 671 -11.16 -17.79 20.56
N ASN A 672 -10.94 -17.52 21.85
CA ASN A 672 -10.58 -18.51 22.86
C ASN A 672 -11.80 -18.80 23.77
N PRO A 673 -12.41 -20.01 23.73
CA PRO A 673 -13.63 -20.31 24.47
C PRO A 673 -13.33 -20.75 25.92
N ARG A 674 -13.13 -19.80 26.83
CA ARG A 674 -13.09 -20.09 28.27
C ARG A 674 -14.49 -20.39 28.81
N ARG A 675 -14.79 -21.68 28.98
CA ARG A 675 -15.94 -22.15 29.77
C ARG A 675 -15.72 -21.79 31.24
N HIS A 676 -16.51 -20.87 31.79
CA HIS A 676 -16.75 -20.84 33.23
C HIS A 676 -17.98 -21.70 33.54
N ARG A 677 -17.79 -22.74 34.36
CA ARG A 677 -18.88 -23.34 35.11
C ARG A 677 -19.12 -22.45 36.34
N ALA A 678 -20.30 -21.86 36.45
CA ALA A 678 -20.81 -21.34 37.71
C ALA A 678 -22.01 -22.21 38.11
N GLY A 679 -21.93 -22.85 39.28
CA GLY A 679 -23.07 -23.50 39.91
C GLY A 679 -23.72 -22.53 40.89
N GLY A 680 -25.02 -22.32 40.79
CA GLY A 680 -25.81 -21.46 41.68
C GLY A 680 -27.29 -21.78 41.49
N ARG A 681 -28.05 -21.85 42.59
CA ARG A 681 -29.47 -22.21 42.56
C ARG A 681 -30.35 -21.01 42.20
N ALA A 682 -31.54 -21.30 41.69
CA ALA A 682 -32.54 -20.30 41.29
C ALA A 682 -33.44 -19.86 42.46
N SER A 683 -34.00 -18.65 42.34
CA SER A 683 -35.27 -18.22 42.95
C SER A 683 -36.04 -17.35 41.92
N ARG A 684 -37.25 -16.89 42.24
CA ARG A 684 -38.28 -16.39 41.29
C ARG A 684 -38.60 -14.89 41.42
N ALA A 685 -39.38 -14.41 40.43
CA ALA A 685 -40.04 -13.09 40.29
C ALA A 685 -39.16 -11.92 39.79
N GLY A 686 -39.70 -10.95 39.03
CA GLY A 686 -41.02 -10.89 38.37
C GLY A 686 -41.42 -9.50 37.82
N ALA A 687 -42.22 -9.48 36.74
CA ALA A 687 -42.91 -8.32 36.13
C ALA A 687 -42.11 -7.20 35.41
N GLY A 688 -42.80 -6.47 34.51
CA GLY A 688 -42.32 -5.40 33.60
C GLY A 688 -41.59 -5.94 32.35
N GLY A 689 -41.83 -5.55 31.10
CA GLY A 689 -42.61 -4.49 30.43
C GLY A 689 -41.96 -4.31 29.03
N VAL A 690 -42.60 -4.62 27.89
CA VAL A 690 -43.46 -3.72 27.08
C VAL A 690 -42.69 -2.44 26.67
N ARG A 691 -42.44 -2.11 25.38
CA ARG A 691 -42.89 -2.60 24.05
C ARG A 691 -41.83 -2.26 22.97
N TYR A 692 -41.83 -2.96 21.84
CA TYR A 692 -41.29 -2.47 20.54
C TYR A 692 -42.48 -2.15 19.61
N ILE A 693 -42.40 -1.09 18.81
CA ILE A 693 -43.51 -0.59 17.94
C ILE A 693 -42.98 -0.32 16.52
N GLY A 694 -43.77 -0.67 15.49
CA GLY A 694 -43.72 -0.16 14.09
C GLY A 694 -42.46 -0.51 13.27
N ARG A 695 -42.46 -1.08 12.05
CA ARG A 695 -43.41 -1.15 10.91
C ARG A 695 -43.90 0.19 10.34
N ALA A 696 -44.07 0.39 9.02
CA ALA A 696 -43.50 -0.26 7.80
C ALA A 696 -44.01 0.43 6.51
N ALA A 697 -43.15 0.61 5.48
CA ALA A 697 -43.44 0.73 4.03
C ALA A 697 -42.06 0.79 3.29
N HIS A 698 -41.73 0.18 2.14
CA HIS A 698 -42.41 -0.12 0.86
C HIS A 698 -42.65 1.14 -0.02
N HIS A 699 -42.37 1.16 -1.34
CA HIS A 699 -42.36 0.05 -2.32
C HIS A 699 -41.23 0.04 -3.39
N ARG A 700 -40.87 -1.19 -3.81
CA ARG A 700 -40.48 -1.71 -5.15
C ARG A 700 -39.87 -0.77 -6.22
N LEU A 701 -38.74 -1.23 -6.78
CA LEU A 701 -38.65 -1.62 -8.20
C LEU A 701 -37.47 -2.59 -8.46
N VAL A 702 -37.69 -3.90 -8.32
CA VAL A 702 -36.72 -4.97 -8.68
C VAL A 702 -37.46 -6.19 -9.19
N HIS A 703 -37.69 -6.28 -10.51
CA HIS A 703 -38.04 -7.51 -11.23
C HIS A 703 -37.70 -7.37 -12.72
N GLY A 704 -36.84 -8.26 -13.22
CA GLY A 704 -36.31 -8.25 -14.59
C GLY A 704 -34.93 -8.93 -14.59
N LEU A 705 -34.59 -9.63 -15.67
CA LEU A 705 -33.37 -10.46 -15.81
C LEU A 705 -33.28 -11.67 -14.85
N ARG A 706 -34.06 -12.73 -15.14
CA ARG A 706 -33.80 -14.08 -14.59
C ARG A 706 -33.64 -15.19 -15.64
N ASP A 707 -33.99 -14.94 -16.90
CA ASP A 707 -34.03 -15.93 -17.98
C ASP A 707 -33.10 -15.54 -19.14
N ALA A 708 -31.79 -15.67 -18.90
CA ALA A 708 -30.74 -15.48 -19.91
C ALA A 708 -29.49 -16.36 -19.62
N ALA A 709 -29.70 -17.55 -19.04
CA ALA A 709 -28.63 -18.46 -18.61
C ALA A 709 -28.89 -19.94 -18.97
N ARG A 710 -29.34 -20.19 -20.21
CA ARG A 710 -29.46 -21.53 -20.82
C ARG A 710 -29.14 -21.52 -22.32
N ARG A 711 -27.89 -21.16 -22.65
CA ARG A 711 -27.12 -21.53 -23.84
C ARG A 711 -25.64 -21.35 -23.50
#